data_AF-A0A847C9H6-F1
#
_entry.id   AF-A0A847C9H6-F1
#
_cell.length_a   1.000
_cell.length_b   1.000
_cell.length_c   1.000
_cell.angle_alpha   90.00
_cell.angle_beta   90.00
_cell.angle_gamma   90.00
#
_symmetry.space_group_name_H-M   'P 1'
#
loop_
_entity.id
_entity.type
_entity.pdbx_description
1 polymer ?
#
loop_
_entity_poly.entity_id
_entity_poly.type
_entity_poly.pdbx_seq_one_letter_code
_entity_poly.pdbx_strand_id
1 'polypeptide(L)'
;NAVLSIFAVGAVAFAVIAAVAIAVSIRRKKHMVSLAEKESLSSFIRDYKDILVIEFDSATKKRVYVDERISQNFGGSYDNNKQKIEDIWRKCGIINKEDYEPLCEHMDSVVKKSPENIGPKRDTHYIKLKNLDEVEAWYRAEASFAENYMNGKDRVIVSLTNVDDDIKQRESLRHQAEYDSVAGIYNKNTFFKRTQELLAESEREYTLVRGDIDRFKVFNDLFGVETGDWLLRTIGEELKRDIQQGSTYGYLGSDHFAMCIPSDELDVTAMINNLCVFLRSLPYNFSIQPRFGFYEIKDRSLSIEIMCDRVLLALRSIKGSYQKRYAFYDERLRREMLFEQQIVNEMSTALEEKQFQIYLQPQYKHSTGKIVSAEALVRWTHPTLGSIPPSRFIPLFEKNGFISQMDRYVWEEACKCMRRWMTEKKHSVSLSVSVNISRMDIYDTELCNTLEDMVRRYGIPPSMLKLEITESAYVENPVQLIDVVNKLKKRGFIIQMDDFGSGYSSLNTLKDVPVDVIKLDLKFLSGDDNSGKGGTILNSVVRMAQWLNLEVIAEGVETIKQANYLQSIGCDLVQGYLYSKPVTIDEVEKMLESESADTKSEWTGMDVIIDSNEFWNPNAQISLIFQSFLNGAAIIEQSGGQFECTRRNTQFCEVTDINEETFKEYSTRLMDLVYSDDKEKIRDFFAEAAKTQTETVCECRFLAPKHPERGIRYLRLHTRLIARSETRNVFYLAIDNVTREEQQQRINAEQAEALKKHAQFIQTVYSSVPYGVAQFTCTDKPICVDCNEACFKLSGYMNAEEFKESIATENGDNVAIHED
;
A
#
# COMPACT_ATOMS: atom_id res chain seq x y z
N ASN A 1 49.68 -28.05 -16.72
CA ASN A 1 49.89 -28.14 -18.18
C ASN A 1 50.69 -26.98 -18.77
N ALA A 2 50.39 -25.70 -18.48
CA ALA A 2 51.20 -24.56 -18.97
C ALA A 2 52.64 -24.48 -18.39
N VAL A 3 52.86 -24.99 -17.17
CA VAL A 3 54.21 -25.10 -16.57
C VAL A 3 55.03 -26.22 -17.24
N LEU A 4 54.36 -27.27 -17.72
CA LEU A 4 55.01 -28.40 -18.41
C LEU A 4 55.44 -28.03 -19.84
N SER A 5 54.73 -27.13 -20.53
CA SER A 5 55.11 -26.65 -21.86
C SER A 5 56.32 -25.70 -21.85
N ILE A 6 56.47 -24.87 -20.81
CA ILE A 6 57.67 -24.01 -20.64
C ILE A 6 58.93 -24.85 -20.41
N PHE A 7 58.83 -25.91 -19.59
CA PHE A 7 59.91 -26.87 -19.42
C PHE A 7 60.19 -27.68 -20.69
N ALA A 8 59.17 -28.02 -21.49
CA ALA A 8 59.32 -28.75 -22.73
C ALA A 8 60.05 -27.94 -23.82
N VAL A 9 59.72 -26.66 -24.02
CA VAL A 9 60.41 -25.80 -25.01
C VAL A 9 61.86 -25.54 -24.62
N GLY A 10 62.13 -25.29 -23.32
CA GLY A 10 63.49 -25.16 -22.80
C GLY A 10 64.30 -26.47 -22.88
N ALA A 11 63.64 -27.63 -22.73
CA ALA A 11 64.26 -28.95 -22.91
C ALA A 11 64.52 -29.27 -24.39
N VAL A 12 63.69 -28.77 -25.32
CA VAL A 12 63.88 -28.92 -26.77
C VAL A 12 65.04 -28.04 -27.25
N ALA A 13 65.12 -26.77 -26.86
CA ALA A 13 66.27 -25.92 -27.15
C ALA A 13 67.56 -26.51 -26.56
N PHE A 14 67.48 -27.09 -25.36
CA PHE A 14 68.60 -27.83 -24.76
C PHE A 14 68.94 -29.11 -25.51
N ALA A 15 67.96 -29.87 -25.99
CA ALA A 15 68.17 -31.05 -26.82
C ALA A 15 68.77 -30.69 -28.18
N VAL A 16 68.45 -29.52 -28.76
CA VAL A 16 69.05 -29.01 -30.00
C VAL A 16 70.48 -28.57 -29.76
N ILE A 17 70.75 -27.77 -28.72
CA ILE A 17 72.12 -27.33 -28.38
C ILE A 17 72.98 -28.53 -27.98
N ALA A 18 72.42 -29.47 -27.20
CA ALA A 18 73.08 -30.70 -26.83
C ALA A 18 73.24 -31.64 -28.04
N ALA A 19 72.27 -31.75 -28.95
CA ALA A 19 72.39 -32.56 -30.16
C ALA A 19 73.39 -31.95 -31.16
N VAL A 20 73.47 -30.62 -31.26
CA VAL A 20 74.51 -29.92 -32.03
C VAL A 20 75.88 -30.16 -31.39
N ALA A 21 75.99 -30.07 -30.06
CA ALA A 21 77.23 -30.38 -29.34
C ALA A 21 77.62 -31.87 -29.43
N ILE A 22 76.64 -32.79 -29.39
CA ILE A 22 76.82 -34.24 -29.47
C ILE A 22 77.14 -34.67 -30.90
N ALA A 23 76.45 -34.15 -31.92
CA ALA A 23 76.74 -34.40 -33.33
C ALA A 23 78.14 -33.90 -33.72
N VAL A 24 78.60 -32.79 -33.11
CA VAL A 24 79.97 -32.29 -33.26
C VAL A 24 80.99 -33.12 -32.45
N SER A 25 80.61 -33.69 -31.31
CA SER A 25 81.46 -34.61 -30.52
C SER A 25 81.65 -35.98 -31.19
N ILE A 26 80.63 -36.49 -31.88
CA ILE A 26 80.69 -37.75 -32.67
C ILE A 26 81.69 -37.64 -33.84
N ARG A 27 82.05 -36.41 -34.26
CA ARG A 27 83.04 -36.05 -35.29
C ARG A 27 84.51 -36.42 -34.95
N ARG A 28 84.77 -37.06 -33.79
CA ARG A 28 86.10 -37.51 -33.34
C ARG A 28 86.75 -38.63 -34.17
N LYS A 29 86.12 -39.18 -35.22
CA LYS A 29 86.70 -40.27 -36.04
C LYS A 29 86.75 -39.97 -37.54
N LYS A 30 87.93 -39.48 -37.95
CA LYS A 30 88.61 -39.52 -39.27
C LYS A 30 88.21 -38.54 -40.40
N HIS A 31 89.28 -38.04 -41.04
CA HIS A 31 89.40 -37.14 -42.19
C HIS A 31 88.71 -37.61 -43.48
N MET A 32 87.95 -36.72 -44.15
CA MET A 32 88.21 -36.18 -45.51
C MET A 32 86.96 -35.48 -46.10
N VAL A 33 87.16 -34.23 -46.55
CA VAL A 33 86.53 -33.56 -47.72
C VAL A 33 85.08 -33.00 -47.62
N SER A 34 85.06 -31.64 -47.64
CA SER A 34 84.26 -30.65 -48.40
C SER A 34 82.72 -30.65 -48.43
N LEU A 35 82.18 -29.42 -48.37
CA LEU A 35 80.86 -28.89 -48.76
C LEU A 35 79.60 -29.62 -48.26
N ALA A 36 79.50 -30.94 -48.34
CA ALA A 36 78.37 -31.74 -47.88
C ALA A 36 78.13 -31.63 -46.35
N GLU A 37 79.17 -31.28 -45.58
CA GLU A 37 79.08 -31.16 -44.13
C GLU A 37 78.45 -29.83 -43.65
N LYS A 38 78.46 -28.78 -44.49
CA LYS A 38 77.73 -27.53 -44.22
C LYS A 38 76.22 -27.71 -44.39
N GLU A 39 75.81 -28.60 -45.29
CA GLU A 39 74.41 -28.97 -45.53
C GLU A 39 73.81 -29.78 -44.37
N SER A 40 74.61 -30.59 -43.66
CA SER A 40 74.06 -31.45 -42.59
C SER A 40 73.66 -30.67 -41.32
N LEU A 41 74.45 -29.69 -40.87
CA LEU A 41 74.08 -28.83 -39.72
C LEU A 41 72.93 -27.87 -40.08
N SER A 42 72.95 -27.32 -41.29
CA SER A 42 71.84 -26.47 -41.80
C SER A 42 70.55 -27.27 -42.00
N SER A 43 70.63 -28.56 -42.38
CA SER A 43 69.47 -29.46 -42.44
C SER A 43 68.90 -29.78 -41.05
N PHE A 44 69.76 -30.00 -40.04
CA PHE A 44 69.32 -30.34 -38.68
C PHE A 44 68.69 -29.16 -37.95
N ILE A 45 69.18 -27.94 -38.19
CA ILE A 45 68.58 -26.69 -37.67
C ILE A 45 67.26 -26.37 -38.40
N ARG A 46 67.12 -26.76 -39.69
CA ARG A 46 65.89 -26.60 -40.49
C ARG A 46 64.67 -27.30 -39.89
N ASP A 47 64.88 -28.41 -39.19
CA ASP A 47 63.79 -29.21 -38.59
C ASP A 47 63.14 -28.50 -37.38
N TYR A 48 63.80 -27.50 -36.79
CA TYR A 48 63.25 -26.69 -35.69
C TYR A 48 62.78 -25.34 -36.24
N LYS A 49 61.51 -25.28 -36.65
CA LYS A 49 60.91 -24.11 -37.34
C LYS A 49 60.96 -22.81 -36.54
N ASP A 50 60.94 -22.87 -35.20
CA ASP A 50 60.69 -21.71 -34.34
C ASP A 50 61.93 -21.14 -33.64
N ILE A 51 63.10 -21.75 -33.85
CA ILE A 51 64.37 -21.32 -33.23
C ILE A 51 65.34 -20.88 -34.34
N LEU A 52 65.80 -19.64 -34.27
CA LEU A 52 66.83 -19.08 -35.15
C LEU A 52 68.18 -19.09 -34.44
N VAL A 53 69.25 -19.48 -35.13
CA VAL A 53 70.57 -19.67 -34.51
C VAL A 53 71.63 -18.77 -35.14
N ILE A 54 72.45 -18.19 -34.28
CA ILE A 54 73.59 -17.36 -34.64
C ILE A 54 74.83 -17.85 -33.90
N GLU A 55 75.95 -18.01 -34.61
CA GLU A 55 77.24 -18.41 -34.04
C GLU A 55 78.28 -17.31 -34.21
N PHE A 56 79.03 -17.02 -33.14
CA PHE A 56 80.12 -16.06 -33.11
C PHE A 56 81.42 -16.70 -32.63
N ASP A 57 82.54 -16.20 -33.14
CA ASP A 57 83.88 -16.43 -32.60
C ASP A 57 84.02 -15.63 -31.29
N SER A 58 84.31 -16.28 -30.17
CA SER A 58 84.31 -15.62 -28.86
C SER A 58 85.41 -14.55 -28.72
N ALA A 59 86.57 -14.76 -29.37
CA ALA A 59 87.72 -13.87 -29.28
C ALA A 59 87.56 -12.63 -30.16
N THR A 60 87.08 -12.81 -31.38
CA THR A 60 86.93 -11.70 -32.34
C THR A 60 85.53 -11.09 -32.37
N LYS A 61 84.55 -11.74 -31.74
CA LYS A 61 83.11 -11.44 -31.81
C LYS A 61 82.56 -11.41 -33.24
N LYS A 62 83.31 -12.01 -34.19
CA LYS A 62 82.90 -12.08 -35.59
C LYS A 62 81.96 -13.25 -35.78
N ARG A 63 80.90 -13.02 -36.53
CA ARG A 63 79.95 -14.05 -36.92
C ARG A 63 80.65 -15.16 -37.72
N VAL A 64 80.34 -16.39 -37.37
CA VAL A 64 80.81 -17.64 -38.00
C VAL A 64 79.69 -18.27 -38.82
N TYR A 65 78.46 -18.23 -38.29
CA TYR A 65 77.25 -18.73 -38.93
C TYR A 65 76.04 -17.87 -38.52
N VAL A 66 75.11 -17.69 -39.44
CA VAL A 66 73.77 -17.14 -39.22
C VAL A 66 72.83 -18.03 -39.99
N ASP A 67 71.74 -18.44 -39.33
CA ASP A 67 70.65 -19.14 -39.98
C ASP A 67 70.11 -18.32 -41.16
N GLU A 68 69.96 -18.91 -42.34
CA GLU A 68 69.46 -18.25 -43.55
C GLU A 68 68.09 -17.60 -43.31
N ARG A 69 67.28 -18.19 -42.43
CA ARG A 69 65.97 -17.66 -42.03
C ARG A 69 66.05 -16.30 -41.37
N ILE A 70 67.18 -15.92 -40.76
CA ILE A 70 67.37 -14.58 -40.21
C ILE A 70 67.38 -13.53 -41.34
N SER A 71 68.06 -13.83 -42.46
CA SER A 71 68.04 -12.96 -43.64
C SER A 71 66.65 -12.92 -44.29
N GLN A 72 65.98 -14.08 -44.35
CA GLN A 72 64.62 -14.17 -44.89
C GLN A 72 63.58 -13.44 -44.03
N ASN A 73 63.71 -13.48 -42.70
CA ASN A 73 62.71 -12.91 -41.79
C ASN A 73 62.94 -11.41 -41.52
N PHE A 74 64.19 -10.98 -41.40
CA PHE A 74 64.53 -9.62 -40.96
C PHE A 74 65.24 -8.77 -42.02
N GLY A 75 65.66 -9.36 -43.15
CA GLY A 75 66.45 -8.67 -44.15
C GLY A 75 67.90 -8.45 -43.72
N GLY A 76 68.68 -7.76 -44.56
CA GLY A 76 70.11 -7.56 -44.34
C GLY A 76 70.98 -8.66 -44.97
N SER A 77 72.18 -8.27 -45.43
CA SER A 77 73.16 -9.20 -46.01
C SER A 77 74.09 -9.73 -44.93
N TYR A 78 74.06 -11.04 -44.73
CA TYR A 78 74.87 -11.75 -43.73
C TYR A 78 75.98 -12.60 -44.37
N ASP A 79 76.48 -12.23 -45.56
CA ASP A 79 77.46 -13.03 -46.29
C ASP A 79 78.93 -12.70 -45.91
N ASN A 80 79.17 -11.57 -45.24
CA ASN A 80 80.53 -11.05 -45.00
C ASN A 80 81.02 -11.29 -43.56
N ASN A 81 81.99 -12.19 -43.35
CA ASN A 81 82.53 -12.61 -42.03
C ASN A 81 83.29 -11.51 -41.23
N LYS A 82 83.10 -10.24 -41.57
CA LYS A 82 83.84 -9.10 -40.99
C LYS A 82 82.99 -8.15 -40.15
N GLN A 83 81.66 -8.27 -40.14
CA GLN A 83 80.75 -7.36 -39.42
C GLN A 83 80.06 -8.07 -38.25
N LYS A 84 79.80 -7.33 -37.16
CA LYS A 84 79.03 -7.82 -36.01
C LYS A 84 77.54 -7.79 -36.32
N ILE A 85 76.75 -8.67 -35.70
CA ILE A 85 75.34 -8.80 -36.09
C ILE A 85 74.50 -7.63 -35.59
N GLU A 86 74.80 -7.14 -34.39
CA GLU A 86 74.16 -5.99 -33.77
C GLU A 86 74.33 -4.75 -34.67
N ASP A 87 75.50 -4.56 -35.26
CA ASP A 87 75.77 -3.46 -36.20
C ASP A 87 74.91 -3.58 -37.47
N ILE A 88 74.70 -4.81 -37.97
CA ILE A 88 73.84 -5.08 -39.13
C ILE A 88 72.38 -4.80 -38.76
N TRP A 89 71.92 -5.30 -37.63
CA TRP A 89 70.55 -5.08 -37.16
C TRP A 89 70.25 -3.61 -36.90
N ARG A 90 71.19 -2.87 -36.31
CA ARG A 90 71.06 -1.42 -36.13
C ARG A 90 71.03 -0.67 -37.45
N LYS A 91 71.92 -1.01 -38.40
CA LYS A 91 71.95 -0.37 -39.73
C LYS A 91 70.71 -0.67 -40.57
N CYS A 92 70.17 -1.87 -40.45
CA CYS A 92 68.99 -2.30 -41.20
C CYS A 92 67.67 -1.96 -40.47
N GLY A 93 67.71 -1.34 -39.29
CA GLY A 93 66.51 -0.99 -38.53
C GLY A 93 65.75 -2.20 -37.95
N ILE A 94 66.41 -3.35 -37.81
CA ILE A 94 65.85 -4.61 -37.31
C ILE A 94 65.69 -4.58 -35.78
N ILE A 95 66.53 -3.82 -35.07
CA ILE A 95 66.46 -3.62 -33.63
C ILE A 95 66.25 -2.15 -33.31
N ASN A 96 65.41 -1.87 -32.30
CA ASN A 96 65.18 -0.52 -31.82
C ASN A 96 66.42 0.08 -31.15
N LYS A 97 66.52 1.42 -31.20
CA LYS A 97 67.68 2.14 -30.66
C LYS A 97 67.85 1.94 -29.15
N GLU A 98 66.74 1.78 -28.43
CA GLU A 98 66.71 1.58 -26.97
C GLU A 98 67.15 0.16 -26.56
N ASP A 99 66.91 -0.84 -27.42
CA ASP A 99 67.26 -2.24 -27.17
C ASP A 99 68.67 -2.62 -27.66
N TYR A 100 69.29 -1.76 -28.47
CA TYR A 100 70.61 -2.01 -29.07
C TYR A 100 71.73 -2.11 -28.03
N GLU A 101 71.80 -1.15 -27.11
CA GLU A 101 72.87 -1.06 -26.11
C GLU A 101 72.75 -2.19 -25.06
N PRO A 102 71.55 -2.51 -24.53
CA PRO A 102 71.33 -3.70 -23.71
C PRO A 102 71.73 -5.02 -24.41
N LEU A 103 71.43 -5.17 -25.70
CA LEU A 103 71.84 -6.36 -26.47
C LEU A 103 73.37 -6.47 -26.57
N CYS A 104 74.06 -5.35 -26.82
CA CYS A 104 75.52 -5.32 -26.90
C CYS A 104 76.15 -5.69 -25.54
N GLU A 105 75.64 -5.14 -24.44
CA GLU A 105 76.08 -5.45 -23.09
C GLU A 105 75.84 -6.92 -22.73
N HIS A 106 74.67 -7.47 -23.12
CA HIS A 106 74.32 -8.86 -22.91
C HIS A 106 75.30 -9.81 -23.61
N MET A 107 75.56 -9.58 -24.90
CA MET A 107 76.53 -10.34 -25.70
C MET A 107 77.93 -10.26 -25.09
N ASP A 108 78.33 -9.09 -24.59
CA ASP A 108 79.62 -8.88 -23.95
C ASP A 108 79.73 -9.56 -22.58
N SER A 109 78.64 -9.63 -21.82
CA SER A 109 78.60 -10.29 -20.51
C SER A 109 78.80 -11.80 -20.62
N VAL A 110 78.27 -12.41 -21.67
CA VAL A 110 78.39 -13.85 -21.94
C VAL A 110 79.84 -14.21 -22.29
N VAL A 111 80.54 -13.34 -23.03
CA VAL A 111 81.95 -13.52 -23.40
C VAL A 111 82.89 -13.29 -22.20
N LYS A 112 82.59 -12.33 -21.31
CA LYS A 112 83.44 -12.01 -20.14
C LYS A 112 83.36 -13.03 -18.99
N LYS A 113 82.36 -13.92 -18.97
CA LYS A 113 82.06 -14.84 -17.85
C LYS A 113 82.79 -16.21 -17.92
N SER A 114 83.88 -16.38 -18.67
CA SER A 114 84.80 -17.55 -18.58
C SER A 114 86.25 -17.07 -18.41
N PRO A 115 87.07 -17.59 -17.46
CA PRO A 115 87.14 -18.97 -16.98
C PRO A 115 86.98 -19.13 -15.45
N GLU A 116 86.91 -20.38 -14.97
CA GLU A 116 86.74 -20.81 -13.56
C GLU A 116 85.28 -20.98 -13.07
N ASN A 117 84.52 -21.89 -13.70
CA ASN A 117 83.79 -22.97 -12.99
C ASN A 117 82.81 -23.70 -13.93
N ILE A 118 82.76 -25.02 -13.72
CA ILE A 118 82.08 -26.07 -14.49
C ILE A 118 80.57 -25.77 -14.69
N GLY A 119 80.14 -25.64 -15.96
CA GLY A 119 78.73 -25.69 -16.40
C GLY A 119 78.37 -24.65 -17.48
N PRO A 120 77.55 -24.98 -18.51
CA PRO A 120 77.13 -24.00 -19.51
C PRO A 120 76.25 -22.93 -18.86
N LYS A 121 76.82 -21.76 -18.55
CA LYS A 121 76.06 -20.60 -18.07
C LYS A 121 75.20 -20.07 -19.22
N ARG A 122 73.88 -20.00 -18.98
CA ARG A 122 72.89 -19.45 -19.90
C ARG A 122 72.57 -18.03 -19.47
N ASP A 123 72.59 -17.10 -20.42
CA ASP A 123 72.12 -15.73 -20.19
C ASP A 123 70.93 -15.48 -21.13
N THR A 124 69.79 -15.12 -20.56
CA THR A 124 68.52 -14.95 -21.29
C THR A 124 68.16 -13.47 -21.34
N HIS A 125 67.92 -12.97 -22.55
CA HIS A 125 67.50 -11.59 -22.77
C HIS A 125 66.29 -11.55 -23.70
N TYR A 126 65.39 -10.59 -23.50
CA TYR A 126 64.23 -10.39 -24.38
C TYR A 126 64.48 -9.16 -25.23
N ILE A 127 64.41 -9.33 -26.55
CA ILE A 127 64.65 -8.25 -27.52
C ILE A 127 63.46 -8.15 -28.47
N LYS A 128 63.09 -6.92 -28.81
CA LYS A 128 62.08 -6.67 -29.83
C LYS A 128 62.77 -6.55 -31.19
N LEU A 129 62.39 -7.41 -32.13
CA LEU A 129 62.94 -7.39 -33.48
C LEU A 129 61.83 -7.06 -34.49
N LYS A 130 62.17 -6.23 -35.47
CA LYS A 130 61.29 -5.80 -36.55
C LYS A 130 61.59 -6.63 -37.80
N ASN A 131 60.58 -7.34 -38.32
CA ASN A 131 60.69 -8.16 -39.52
C ASN A 131 60.62 -7.30 -40.82
N LEU A 132 60.76 -7.95 -41.99
CA LEU A 132 60.69 -7.28 -43.29
C LEU A 132 59.35 -6.58 -43.58
N ASP A 133 58.26 -7.06 -42.99
CA ASP A 133 56.91 -6.49 -43.12
C ASP A 133 56.65 -5.34 -42.12
N GLU A 134 57.71 -4.86 -41.47
CA GLU A 134 57.66 -3.85 -40.42
C GLU A 134 56.90 -4.24 -39.14
N VAL A 135 56.59 -5.52 -38.96
CA VAL A 135 55.96 -6.05 -37.75
C VAL A 135 57.01 -6.30 -36.69
N GLU A 136 56.82 -5.72 -35.51
CA GLU A 136 57.64 -5.97 -34.34
C GLU A 136 57.14 -7.20 -33.57
N ALA A 137 58.05 -8.07 -33.15
CA ALA A 137 57.74 -9.21 -32.29
C ALA A 137 58.80 -9.38 -31.20
N TRP A 138 58.38 -9.90 -30.04
CA TRP A 138 59.28 -10.25 -28.94
C TRP A 138 60.03 -11.56 -29.23
N TYR A 139 61.36 -11.49 -29.13
CA TYR A 139 62.25 -12.65 -29.22
C TYR A 139 62.99 -12.87 -27.91
N ARG A 140 63.02 -14.12 -27.46
CA ARG A 140 63.89 -14.55 -26.36
C ARG A 140 65.24 -14.97 -26.95
N ALA A 141 66.28 -14.22 -26.61
CA ALA A 141 67.66 -14.49 -26.98
C ALA A 141 68.38 -15.24 -25.84
N GLU A 142 68.77 -16.49 -26.09
CA GLU A 142 69.54 -17.31 -25.17
C GLU A 142 70.95 -17.52 -25.72
N ALA A 143 71.95 -17.03 -24.99
CA ALA A 143 73.35 -17.17 -25.36
C ALA A 143 74.03 -18.29 -24.55
N SER A 144 74.85 -19.09 -25.22
CA SER A 144 75.62 -20.18 -24.63
C SER A 144 77.06 -20.19 -25.16
N PHE A 145 78.01 -20.54 -24.30
CA PHE A 145 79.43 -20.62 -24.63
C PHE A 145 79.84 -22.07 -24.89
N ALA A 146 80.61 -22.29 -25.96
CA ALA A 146 81.14 -23.60 -26.36
C ALA A 146 82.66 -23.53 -26.46
N GLU A 147 83.35 -24.22 -25.55
CA GLU A 147 84.82 -24.33 -25.51
C GLU A 147 85.37 -25.30 -26.56
N ASN A 148 86.51 -24.97 -27.17
CA ASN A 148 87.24 -25.84 -28.10
C ASN A 148 86.39 -26.34 -29.30
N TYR A 149 85.49 -25.52 -29.81
CA TYR A 149 84.62 -25.83 -30.95
C TYR A 149 85.42 -25.77 -32.28
N MET A 150 85.41 -26.84 -33.07
CA MET A 150 85.97 -26.95 -34.43
C MET A 150 87.31 -26.18 -34.67
N ASN A 151 88.45 -26.87 -34.59
CA ASN A 151 89.82 -26.33 -34.72
C ASN A 151 90.35 -25.53 -33.51
N GLY A 152 89.87 -25.82 -32.28
CA GLY A 152 90.42 -25.25 -31.04
C GLY A 152 90.09 -23.77 -30.83
N LYS A 153 88.93 -23.31 -31.33
CA LYS A 153 88.44 -21.95 -31.13
C LYS A 153 87.17 -21.95 -30.29
N ASP A 154 87.07 -21.00 -29.37
CA ASP A 154 85.89 -20.85 -28.54
C ASP A 154 84.76 -20.12 -29.30
N ARG A 155 83.52 -20.53 -29.06
CA ARG A 155 82.34 -20.03 -29.77
C ARG A 155 81.24 -19.60 -28.82
N VAL A 156 80.44 -18.63 -29.25
CA VAL A 156 79.19 -18.24 -28.61
C VAL A 156 78.05 -18.57 -29.57
N ILE A 157 77.09 -19.37 -29.11
CA ILE A 157 75.87 -19.71 -29.84
C ILE A 157 74.72 -18.93 -29.19
N VAL A 158 74.05 -18.11 -29.99
CA VAL A 158 72.83 -17.39 -29.62
C VAL A 158 71.66 -18.02 -30.34
N SER A 159 70.64 -18.42 -29.59
CA SER A 159 69.36 -18.86 -30.13
C SER A 159 68.30 -17.78 -29.90
N LEU A 160 67.50 -17.48 -30.91
CA LEU A 160 66.36 -16.57 -30.85
C LEU A 160 65.08 -17.39 -31.00
N THR A 161 64.19 -17.31 -30.04
CA THR A 161 62.85 -17.93 -30.10
C THR A 161 61.81 -16.83 -30.12
N ASN A 162 60.89 -16.84 -31.09
CA ASN A 162 59.75 -15.91 -31.08
C ASN A 162 58.83 -16.28 -29.91
N VAL A 163 58.58 -15.33 -29.00
CA VAL A 163 57.75 -15.52 -27.80
C VAL A 163 56.54 -14.57 -27.79
N ASP A 164 56.29 -13.87 -28.90
CA ASP A 164 55.21 -12.88 -29.01
C ASP A 164 53.83 -13.53 -28.84
N ASP A 165 53.62 -14.70 -29.46
CA ASP A 165 52.39 -15.48 -29.31
C ASP A 165 52.19 -16.00 -27.89
N ASP A 166 53.26 -16.42 -27.21
CA ASP A 166 53.23 -16.84 -25.81
C ASP A 166 52.83 -15.68 -24.89
N ILE A 167 53.37 -14.48 -25.13
CA ILE A 167 53.05 -13.27 -24.37
C ILE A 167 51.60 -12.88 -24.62
N LYS A 168 51.17 -12.79 -25.89
CA LYS A 168 49.78 -12.48 -26.26
C LYS A 168 48.78 -13.48 -25.69
N GLN A 169 49.12 -14.78 -25.73
CA GLN A 169 48.27 -15.82 -25.17
C GLN A 169 48.18 -15.72 -23.64
N ARG A 170 49.28 -15.43 -22.95
CA ARG A 170 49.27 -15.21 -21.49
C ARG A 170 48.46 -13.98 -21.11
N GLU A 171 48.60 -12.89 -21.85
CA GLU A 171 47.81 -11.68 -21.62
C GLU A 171 46.33 -11.90 -21.91
N SER A 172 46.00 -12.62 -22.98
CA SER A 172 44.63 -13.02 -23.30
C SER A 172 44.04 -13.92 -22.22
N LEU A 173 44.79 -14.93 -21.75
CA LEU A 173 44.37 -15.81 -20.66
C LEU A 173 44.18 -15.06 -19.34
N ARG A 174 45.09 -14.12 -19.01
CA ARG A 174 44.93 -13.24 -17.85
C ARG A 174 43.68 -12.38 -17.98
N HIS A 175 43.48 -11.77 -19.15
CA HIS A 175 42.31 -10.94 -19.42
C HIS A 175 41.01 -11.74 -19.32
N GLN A 176 40.94 -12.96 -19.86
CA GLN A 176 39.78 -13.86 -19.74
C GLN A 176 39.54 -14.32 -18.30
N ALA A 177 40.60 -14.51 -17.52
CA ALA A 177 40.48 -14.87 -16.11
C ALA A 177 40.01 -13.69 -15.24
N GLU A 178 40.33 -12.45 -15.62
CA GLU A 178 40.08 -11.27 -14.81
C GLU A 178 38.79 -10.51 -15.15
N TYR A 179 38.40 -10.48 -16.42
CA TYR A 179 37.31 -9.65 -16.94
C TYR A 179 36.12 -10.48 -17.42
N ASP A 180 34.91 -9.92 -17.31
CA ASP A 180 33.70 -10.48 -17.88
C ASP A 180 33.63 -10.24 -19.40
N SER A 181 33.22 -11.26 -20.16
CA SER A 181 33.22 -11.22 -21.62
C SER A 181 32.14 -10.32 -22.23
N VAL A 182 31.08 -10.01 -21.49
CA VAL A 182 29.97 -9.17 -21.96
C VAL A 182 30.22 -7.72 -21.55
N ALA A 183 30.40 -7.49 -20.25
CA ALA A 183 30.50 -6.16 -19.67
C ALA A 183 31.90 -5.50 -19.82
N GLY A 184 32.95 -6.27 -20.11
CA GLY A 184 34.31 -5.75 -20.33
C GLY A 184 34.99 -5.15 -19.09
N ILE A 185 34.44 -5.41 -17.90
CA ILE A 185 34.96 -5.00 -16.58
C ILE A 185 35.30 -6.23 -15.74
N TYR A 186 35.83 -6.06 -14.51
CA TYR A 186 36.20 -7.23 -13.70
C TYR A 186 35.02 -8.18 -13.51
N ASN A 187 35.28 -9.48 -13.66
CA ASN A 187 34.29 -10.49 -13.31
C ASN A 187 34.12 -10.56 -11.78
N LYS A 188 33.08 -11.26 -11.34
CA LYS A 188 32.74 -11.44 -9.92
C LYS A 188 33.93 -11.83 -9.04
N ASN A 189 34.72 -12.82 -9.45
CA ASN A 189 35.83 -13.35 -8.65
C ASN A 189 36.95 -12.31 -8.51
N THR A 190 37.28 -11.64 -9.60
CA THR A 190 38.30 -10.59 -9.61
C THR A 190 37.85 -9.39 -8.81
N PHE A 191 36.59 -8.98 -8.93
CA PHE A 191 36.03 -7.90 -8.12
C PHE A 191 36.20 -8.20 -6.62
N PHE A 192 35.75 -9.37 -6.15
CA PHE A 192 35.88 -9.73 -4.72
C PHE A 192 37.32 -9.75 -4.25
N LYS A 193 38.23 -10.35 -5.03
CA LYS A 193 39.65 -10.38 -4.70
C LYS A 193 40.24 -8.97 -4.61
N ARG A 194 40.01 -8.13 -5.63
CA ARG A 194 40.54 -6.76 -5.68
C ARG A 194 39.95 -5.86 -4.60
N THR A 195 38.67 -6.02 -4.29
CA THR A 195 38.03 -5.28 -3.19
C THR A 195 38.61 -5.71 -1.84
N GLN A 196 38.86 -7.01 -1.64
CA GLN A 196 39.50 -7.49 -0.42
C GLN A 196 40.93 -6.96 -0.26
N GLU A 197 41.72 -6.97 -1.33
CA GLU A 197 43.06 -6.34 -1.38
C GLU A 197 42.97 -4.84 -1.03
N LEU A 198 42.07 -4.10 -1.68
CA LEU A 198 41.84 -2.68 -1.43
C LEU A 198 41.51 -2.36 0.03
N LEU A 199 40.61 -3.13 0.64
CA LEU A 199 40.20 -2.92 2.04
C LEU A 199 41.29 -3.32 3.05
N ALA A 200 42.19 -4.22 2.68
CA ALA A 200 43.32 -4.63 3.53
C ALA A 200 44.48 -3.63 3.47
N GLU A 201 44.68 -2.98 2.33
CA GLU A 201 45.77 -2.01 2.10
C GLU A 201 45.41 -0.57 2.51
N SER A 202 44.14 -0.28 2.79
CA SER A 202 43.64 1.07 3.06
C SER A 202 42.86 1.18 4.38
N GLU A 203 43.21 2.17 5.20
CA GLU A 203 42.46 2.51 6.42
C GLU A 203 41.21 3.37 6.14
N ARG A 204 41.08 3.95 4.94
CA ARG A 204 39.99 4.84 4.52
C ARG A 204 38.62 4.17 4.64
N GLU A 205 37.56 4.92 4.92
CA GLU A 205 36.20 4.36 4.93
C GLU A 205 35.70 4.11 3.50
N TYR A 206 35.05 2.95 3.29
CA TYR A 206 34.51 2.56 1.98
C TYR A 206 33.04 2.21 2.07
N THR A 207 32.34 2.42 0.96
CA THR A 207 30.96 2.00 0.75
C THR A 207 30.91 1.04 -0.43
N LEU A 208 30.29 -0.12 -0.19
CA LEU A 208 29.97 -1.08 -1.23
C LEU A 208 28.64 -0.71 -1.88
N VAL A 209 28.63 -0.66 -3.20
CA VAL A 209 27.47 -0.28 -4.01
C VAL A 209 27.14 -1.43 -4.95
N ARG A 210 25.85 -1.71 -5.12
CA ARG A 210 25.37 -2.66 -6.14
C ARG A 210 24.24 -2.01 -6.94
N GLY A 211 24.37 -2.05 -8.25
CA GLY A 211 23.35 -1.61 -9.20
C GLY A 211 22.53 -2.80 -9.73
N ASP A 212 21.25 -2.56 -9.96
CA ASP A 212 20.30 -3.48 -10.62
C ASP A 212 19.53 -2.71 -11.70
N ILE A 213 19.33 -3.29 -12.88
CA ILE A 213 18.59 -2.64 -13.97
C ILE A 213 17.14 -3.11 -13.95
N ASP A 214 16.21 -2.19 -13.65
CA ASP A 214 14.79 -2.55 -13.63
C ASP A 214 14.32 -3.08 -14.98
N ARG A 215 13.62 -4.22 -14.94
CA ARG A 215 12.98 -4.85 -16.10
C ARG A 215 13.95 -5.17 -17.25
N PHE A 216 15.22 -5.45 -16.95
CA PHE A 216 16.21 -5.85 -17.96
C PHE A 216 15.75 -7.05 -18.81
N LYS A 217 15.07 -8.03 -18.20
CA LYS A 217 14.47 -9.14 -18.96
C LYS A 217 13.46 -8.66 -20.01
N VAL A 218 12.59 -7.70 -19.66
CA VAL A 218 11.62 -7.12 -20.60
C VAL A 218 12.34 -6.36 -21.72
N PHE A 219 13.44 -5.68 -21.40
CA PHE A 219 14.28 -5.04 -22.42
C PHE A 219 14.84 -6.09 -23.40
N ASN A 220 15.38 -7.21 -22.91
CA ASN A 220 15.84 -8.31 -23.76
C ASN A 220 14.73 -8.93 -24.61
N ASP A 221 13.54 -9.11 -24.02
CA ASP A 221 12.38 -9.67 -24.73
C ASP A 221 11.89 -8.74 -25.85
N LEU A 222 12.06 -7.42 -25.71
CA LEU A 222 11.65 -6.41 -26.69
C LEU A 222 12.70 -6.14 -27.78
N PHE A 223 13.99 -6.07 -27.41
CA PHE A 223 15.06 -5.61 -28.30
C PHE A 223 16.10 -6.68 -28.64
N GLY A 224 15.95 -7.89 -28.12
CA GLY A 224 16.85 -9.02 -28.33
C GLY A 224 18.05 -9.03 -27.37
N VAL A 225 18.63 -10.22 -27.20
CA VAL A 225 19.75 -10.47 -26.28
C VAL A 225 21.01 -9.70 -26.69
N GLU A 226 21.31 -9.59 -27.98
CA GLU A 226 22.48 -8.82 -28.46
C GLU A 226 22.41 -7.34 -28.05
N THR A 227 21.22 -6.75 -28.07
CA THR A 227 20.99 -5.37 -27.62
C THR A 227 21.12 -5.25 -26.10
N GLY A 228 20.68 -6.27 -25.36
CA GLY A 228 20.92 -6.39 -23.92
C GLY A 228 22.41 -6.42 -23.59
N ASP A 229 23.18 -7.27 -24.28
CA ASP A 229 24.62 -7.38 -24.09
C ASP A 229 25.34 -6.07 -24.44
N TRP A 230 24.90 -5.38 -25.49
CA TRP A 230 25.37 -4.03 -25.80
C TRP A 230 25.11 -3.06 -24.66
N LEU A 231 23.90 -3.05 -24.09
CA LEU A 231 23.56 -2.19 -22.96
C LEU A 231 24.46 -2.46 -21.74
N LEU A 232 24.68 -3.74 -21.40
CA LEU A 232 25.55 -4.14 -20.30
C LEU A 232 27.00 -3.68 -20.52
N ARG A 233 27.52 -3.81 -21.75
CA ARG A 233 28.86 -3.33 -22.12
C ARG A 233 28.97 -1.82 -21.98
N THR A 234 28.00 -1.09 -22.49
CA THR A 234 27.94 0.37 -22.43
C THR A 234 27.88 0.87 -20.98
N ILE A 235 27.18 0.17 -20.08
CA ILE A 235 27.21 0.46 -18.63
C ILE A 235 28.59 0.15 -18.04
N GLY A 236 29.21 -0.97 -18.41
CA GLY A 236 30.56 -1.32 -17.95
C GLY A 236 31.61 -0.27 -18.35
N GLU A 237 31.55 0.23 -19.58
CA GLU A 237 32.41 1.31 -20.08
C GLU A 237 32.22 2.62 -19.29
N GLU A 238 30.97 2.97 -18.99
CA GLU A 238 30.64 4.16 -18.19
C GLU A 238 31.18 4.04 -16.76
N LEU A 239 30.98 2.90 -16.11
CA LEU A 239 31.52 2.63 -14.77
C LEU A 239 33.05 2.71 -14.75
N LYS A 240 33.70 2.18 -15.79
CA LYS A 240 35.15 2.25 -15.93
C LYS A 240 35.68 3.68 -16.08
N ARG A 241 34.89 4.58 -16.69
CA ARG A 241 35.26 5.99 -16.89
C ARG A 241 35.08 6.83 -15.63
N ASP A 242 33.99 6.61 -14.90
CA ASP A 242 33.60 7.47 -13.78
C ASP A 242 34.31 7.11 -12.46
N ILE A 243 34.86 5.91 -12.35
CA ILE A 243 35.47 5.42 -11.09
C ILE A 243 36.95 5.83 -10.98
N GLN A 244 37.26 6.53 -9.88
CA GLN A 244 38.58 7.12 -9.61
C GLN A 244 39.61 6.11 -9.06
N GLN A 245 40.89 6.52 -8.98
CA GLN A 245 41.95 5.73 -8.34
C GLN A 245 41.60 5.43 -6.89
N GLY A 246 41.84 4.19 -6.45
CA GLY A 246 41.49 3.73 -5.09
C GLY A 246 40.09 3.15 -4.95
N SER A 247 39.37 2.91 -6.05
CA SER A 247 38.09 2.20 -6.06
C SER A 247 38.17 0.88 -6.83
N THR A 248 37.20 -0.01 -6.65
CA THR A 248 37.05 -1.25 -7.44
C THR A 248 35.66 -1.37 -8.03
N TYR A 249 35.52 -2.07 -9.14
CA TYR A 249 34.25 -2.26 -9.84
C TYR A 249 34.20 -3.60 -10.55
N GLY A 250 33.01 -4.15 -10.75
CA GLY A 250 32.86 -5.41 -11.46
C GLY A 250 31.43 -5.75 -11.81
N TYR A 251 31.30 -6.76 -12.67
CA TYR A 251 30.03 -7.32 -13.09
C TYR A 251 29.79 -8.65 -12.36
N LEU A 252 28.66 -8.72 -11.65
CA LEU A 252 28.30 -9.88 -10.82
C LEU A 252 27.45 -10.91 -11.58
N GLY A 253 27.02 -10.60 -12.81
CA GLY A 253 26.16 -11.43 -13.66
C GLY A 253 24.74 -10.85 -13.83
N SER A 254 24.04 -11.28 -14.88
CA SER A 254 22.70 -10.80 -15.28
C SER A 254 22.67 -9.29 -15.56
N ASP A 255 22.15 -8.51 -14.64
CA ASP A 255 21.96 -7.07 -14.70
C ASP A 255 22.62 -6.39 -13.48
N HIS A 256 23.52 -7.11 -12.81
CA HIS A 256 24.11 -6.69 -11.55
C HIS A 256 25.54 -6.19 -11.72
N PHE A 257 25.74 -4.93 -11.31
CA PHE A 257 27.04 -4.28 -11.24
C PHE A 257 27.38 -3.99 -9.78
N ALA A 258 28.66 -4.02 -9.43
CA ALA A 258 29.12 -3.70 -8.09
C ALA A 258 30.34 -2.78 -8.12
N MET A 259 30.43 -1.94 -7.10
CA MET A 259 31.51 -0.97 -6.91
C MET A 259 31.88 -0.90 -5.43
N CYS A 260 33.15 -0.69 -5.11
CA CYS A 260 33.60 -0.31 -3.78
C CYS A 260 34.33 1.01 -3.91
N ILE A 261 33.75 2.05 -3.31
CA ILE A 261 34.15 3.45 -3.49
C ILE A 261 34.43 4.05 -2.12
N PRO A 262 35.45 4.91 -1.97
CA PRO A 262 35.66 5.64 -0.74
C PRO A 262 34.42 6.45 -0.33
N SER A 263 34.02 6.34 0.94
CA SER A 263 32.76 6.92 1.42
C SER A 263 32.74 8.45 1.34
N ASP A 264 33.89 9.10 1.47
CA ASP A 264 34.05 10.56 1.39
C ASP A 264 34.07 11.11 -0.05
N GLU A 265 34.27 10.25 -1.05
CA GLU A 265 34.13 10.58 -2.48
C GLU A 265 32.75 10.21 -3.03
N LEU A 266 31.92 9.49 -2.26
CA LEU A 266 30.63 9.02 -2.71
C LEU A 266 29.56 10.11 -2.61
N ASP A 267 29.27 10.77 -3.74
CA ASP A 267 28.02 11.51 -3.94
C ASP A 267 26.97 10.60 -4.59
N VAL A 268 26.10 10.02 -3.76
CA VAL A 268 25.00 9.15 -4.19
C VAL A 268 24.09 9.82 -5.22
N THR A 269 23.81 11.12 -5.04
CA THR A 269 22.87 11.84 -5.90
C THR A 269 23.49 12.08 -7.26
N ALA A 270 24.77 12.49 -7.29
CA ALA A 270 25.51 12.67 -8.53
C ALA A 270 25.66 11.36 -9.30
N MET A 271 26.05 10.27 -8.64
CA MET A 271 26.19 8.95 -9.26
C MET A 271 24.90 8.49 -9.94
N ILE A 272 23.77 8.56 -9.24
CA ILE A 272 22.47 8.14 -9.77
C ILE A 272 22.05 9.03 -10.93
N ASN A 273 22.20 10.35 -10.79
CA ASN A 273 21.79 11.29 -11.83
C ASN A 273 22.63 11.13 -13.11
N ASN A 274 23.95 10.96 -12.98
CA ASN A 274 24.84 10.77 -14.12
C ASN A 274 24.47 9.51 -14.90
N LEU A 275 24.33 8.37 -14.21
CA LEU A 275 23.94 7.13 -14.88
C LEU A 275 22.52 7.21 -15.47
N CYS A 276 21.57 7.84 -14.77
CA CYS A 276 20.22 8.03 -15.32
C CYS A 276 20.16 8.97 -16.53
N VAL A 277 21.00 10.01 -16.58
CA VAL A 277 21.13 10.90 -17.75
C VAL A 277 21.73 10.13 -18.91
N PHE A 278 22.81 9.39 -18.66
CA PHE A 278 23.44 8.51 -19.64
C PHE A 278 22.45 7.50 -20.24
N LEU A 279 21.74 6.74 -19.39
CA LEU A 279 20.77 5.74 -19.84
C LEU A 279 19.59 6.34 -20.62
N ARG A 280 19.18 7.58 -20.30
CA ARG A 280 18.15 8.30 -21.06
C ARG A 280 18.64 8.84 -22.41
N SER A 281 19.95 8.99 -22.58
CA SER A 281 20.54 9.41 -23.86
C SER A 281 20.64 8.29 -24.89
N LEU A 282 20.39 7.04 -24.48
CA LEU A 282 20.44 5.89 -25.36
C LEU A 282 19.26 5.93 -26.37
N PRO A 283 19.45 5.43 -27.61
CA PRO A 283 18.51 5.60 -28.71
C PRO A 283 17.25 4.71 -28.63
N TYR A 284 16.86 4.26 -27.42
CA TYR A 284 15.74 3.34 -27.22
C TYR A 284 14.59 4.03 -26.49
N ASN A 285 13.38 3.87 -27.02
CA ASN A 285 12.16 4.35 -26.36
C ASN A 285 11.72 3.38 -25.25
N PHE A 286 12.60 3.16 -24.27
CA PHE A 286 12.38 2.32 -23.10
C PHE A 286 12.95 3.01 -21.87
N SER A 287 12.15 3.15 -20.82
CA SER A 287 12.62 3.79 -19.58
C SER A 287 13.49 2.80 -18.79
N ILE A 288 14.80 2.85 -19.03
CA ILE A 288 15.79 2.11 -18.24
C ILE A 288 16.01 2.85 -16.92
N GLN A 289 15.69 2.22 -15.80
CA GLN A 289 15.83 2.81 -14.46
C GLN A 289 16.73 1.91 -13.60
N PRO A 290 17.98 2.32 -13.34
CA PRO A 290 18.84 1.60 -12.43
C PRO A 290 18.43 1.87 -10.98
N ARG A 291 18.53 0.86 -10.13
CA ARG A 291 18.41 0.98 -8.67
C ARG A 291 19.72 0.64 -8.02
N PHE A 292 19.99 1.29 -6.88
CA PHE A 292 21.24 1.11 -6.15
C PHE A 292 21.03 0.75 -4.70
N GLY A 293 21.77 -0.25 -4.24
CA GLY A 293 21.94 -0.56 -2.83
C GLY A 293 23.29 -0.05 -2.37
N PHE A 294 23.35 0.36 -1.11
CA PHE A 294 24.57 0.84 -0.47
C PHE A 294 24.81 0.10 0.85
N TYR A 295 26.06 -0.25 1.14
CA TYR A 295 26.50 -0.79 2.43
C TYR A 295 27.78 -0.08 2.87
N GLU A 296 27.67 0.74 3.91
CA GLU A 296 28.82 1.35 4.59
C GLU A 296 29.62 0.25 5.31
N ILE A 297 30.88 0.09 4.93
CA ILE A 297 31.73 -0.97 5.46
C ILE A 297 32.21 -0.59 6.87
N LYS A 298 31.47 -1.03 7.87
CA LYS A 298 31.79 -0.84 9.30
C LYS A 298 32.58 -2.00 9.90
N ASP A 299 32.34 -3.21 9.37
CA ASP A 299 32.99 -4.44 9.82
C ASP A 299 33.77 -5.06 8.66
N ARG A 300 35.09 -4.84 8.68
CA ARG A 300 36.03 -5.36 7.67
C ARG A 300 36.32 -6.86 7.81
N SER A 301 35.84 -7.52 8.87
CA SER A 301 36.04 -8.97 9.05
C SER A 301 35.12 -9.81 8.17
N LEU A 302 34.05 -9.21 7.66
CA LEU A 302 33.10 -9.88 6.77
C LEU A 302 33.70 -10.10 5.39
N SER A 303 33.29 -11.18 4.74
CA SER A 303 33.66 -11.41 3.35
C SER A 303 32.89 -10.46 2.42
N ILE A 304 33.47 -10.15 1.25
CA ILE A 304 32.85 -9.25 0.28
C ILE A 304 31.51 -9.81 -0.20
N GLU A 305 31.37 -11.13 -0.27
CA GLU A 305 30.12 -11.83 -0.58
C GLU A 305 29.01 -11.45 0.41
N ILE A 306 29.29 -11.53 1.73
CA ILE A 306 28.31 -11.19 2.78
C ILE A 306 27.95 -9.70 2.70
N MET A 307 28.93 -8.84 2.42
CA MET A 307 28.66 -7.41 2.22
C MET A 307 27.76 -7.19 0.99
N CYS A 308 28.02 -7.87 -0.13
CA CYS A 308 27.17 -7.82 -1.33
C CYS A 308 25.74 -8.32 -1.04
N ASP A 309 25.57 -9.33 -0.19
CA ASP A 309 24.25 -9.80 0.23
C ASP A 309 23.51 -8.75 1.07
N ARG A 310 24.21 -8.03 1.95
CA ARG A 310 23.64 -6.89 2.69
C ARG A 310 23.19 -5.77 1.74
N VAL A 311 24.01 -5.44 0.75
CA VAL A 311 23.62 -4.47 -0.30
C VAL A 311 22.38 -4.95 -1.07
N LEU A 312 22.29 -6.26 -1.36
CA LEU A 312 21.14 -6.85 -2.04
C LEU A 312 19.86 -6.74 -1.19
N LEU A 313 19.94 -6.88 0.13
CA LEU A 313 18.80 -6.63 1.03
C LEU A 313 18.32 -5.18 0.94
N ALA A 314 19.25 -4.22 0.88
CA ALA A 314 18.90 -2.82 0.67
C ALA A 314 18.15 -2.61 -0.67
N LEU A 315 18.67 -3.16 -1.77
CA LEU A 315 18.00 -3.13 -3.09
C LEU A 315 16.59 -3.75 -3.06
N ARG A 316 16.42 -4.88 -2.37
CA ARG A 316 15.12 -5.54 -2.26
C ARG A 316 14.10 -4.71 -1.49
N SER A 317 14.53 -3.96 -0.48
CA SER A 317 13.64 -3.13 0.35
C SER A 317 12.95 -2.00 -0.42
N ILE A 318 13.52 -1.59 -1.56
CA ILE A 318 12.95 -0.57 -2.43
C ILE A 318 12.29 -1.16 -3.67
N LYS A 319 12.41 -2.46 -3.93
CA LYS A 319 11.90 -3.10 -5.15
C LYS A 319 10.39 -2.89 -5.26
N GLY A 320 9.92 -2.44 -6.43
CA GLY A 320 8.51 -2.11 -6.67
C GLY A 320 8.11 -0.68 -6.27
N SER A 321 8.94 0.05 -5.52
CA SER A 321 8.75 1.50 -5.35
C SER A 321 9.13 2.23 -6.64
N TYR A 322 8.24 3.06 -7.16
CA TYR A 322 8.55 3.93 -8.31
C TYR A 322 9.29 5.22 -7.90
N GLN A 323 9.23 5.59 -6.62
CA GLN A 323 9.84 6.83 -6.12
C GLN A 323 11.27 6.61 -5.60
N LYS A 324 11.54 5.45 -4.98
CA LYS A 324 12.86 5.16 -4.38
C LYS A 324 13.80 4.51 -5.40
N ARG A 325 14.87 5.21 -5.73
CA ARG A 325 15.93 4.73 -6.65
C ARG A 325 17.13 4.13 -5.93
N TYR A 326 17.26 4.37 -4.63
CA TYR A 326 18.31 3.77 -3.83
C TYR A 326 17.91 3.53 -2.39
N ALA A 327 18.67 2.65 -1.72
CA ALA A 327 18.59 2.43 -0.28
C ALA A 327 19.94 2.04 0.31
N PHE A 328 20.17 2.49 1.55
CA PHE A 328 21.25 2.03 2.38
C PHE A 328 20.82 0.80 3.18
N TYR A 329 21.74 -0.13 3.37
CA TYR A 329 21.55 -1.25 4.26
C TYR A 329 21.46 -0.77 5.71
N ASP A 330 20.42 -1.23 6.39
CA ASP A 330 20.25 -1.13 7.83
C ASP A 330 20.10 -2.55 8.38
N GLU A 331 20.71 -2.85 9.52
CA GLU A 331 20.55 -4.14 10.22
C GLU A 331 19.06 -4.43 10.55
N ARG A 332 18.21 -3.40 10.61
CA ARG A 332 16.75 -3.56 10.66
C ARG A 332 16.19 -4.36 9.47
N LEU A 333 16.68 -4.14 8.25
CA LEU A 333 16.24 -4.86 7.05
C LEU A 333 16.53 -6.36 7.17
N ARG A 334 17.71 -6.71 7.70
CA ARG A 334 18.08 -8.11 7.93
C ARG A 334 17.22 -8.74 9.02
N ARG A 335 16.97 -8.04 10.12
CA ARG A 335 16.08 -8.51 11.19
C ARG A 335 14.65 -8.72 10.69
N GLU A 336 14.14 -7.82 9.85
CA GLU A 336 12.84 -7.95 9.21
C GLU A 336 12.77 -9.17 8.29
N MET A 337 13.76 -9.36 7.42
CA MET A 337 13.82 -10.56 6.56
C MET A 337 13.87 -11.86 7.38
N LEU A 338 14.69 -11.92 8.42
CA LEU A 338 14.78 -13.10 9.29
C LEU A 338 13.48 -13.36 10.03
N PHE A 339 12.80 -12.31 10.48
CA PHE A 339 11.49 -12.40 11.10
C PHE A 339 10.44 -12.93 10.12
N GLU A 340 10.35 -12.40 8.89
CA GLU A 340 9.45 -12.91 7.86
C GLU A 340 9.70 -14.39 7.55
N GLN A 341 10.98 -14.80 7.46
CA GLN A 341 11.34 -16.19 7.23
C GLN A 341 10.92 -17.08 8.42
N GLN A 342 11.08 -16.60 9.66
CA GLN A 342 10.62 -17.31 10.85
C GLN A 342 9.11 -17.54 10.79
N ILE A 343 8.33 -16.49 10.48
CA ILE A 343 6.87 -16.56 10.31
C ILE A 343 6.48 -17.63 9.28
N VAL A 344 7.13 -17.62 8.10
CA VAL A 344 6.84 -18.60 7.04
C VAL A 344 7.18 -20.03 7.45
N ASN A 345 8.26 -20.22 8.21
CA ASN A 345 8.67 -21.56 8.67
C ASN A 345 7.73 -22.13 9.74
N GLU A 346 7.12 -21.27 10.56
CA GLU A 346 6.30 -21.67 11.70
C GLU A 346 4.79 -21.71 11.38
N MET A 347 4.34 -21.12 10.26
CA MET A 347 2.92 -20.93 9.94
C MET A 347 2.06 -22.21 10.00
N SER A 348 2.56 -23.33 9.46
CA SER A 348 1.81 -24.59 9.43
C SER A 348 1.70 -25.20 10.83
N THR A 349 2.81 -25.27 11.56
CA THR A 349 2.82 -25.74 12.96
C THR A 349 1.95 -24.86 13.84
N ALA A 350 1.98 -23.53 13.66
CA ALA A 350 1.17 -22.59 14.42
C ALA A 350 -0.35 -22.81 14.19
N LEU A 351 -0.75 -23.22 12.98
CA LEU A 351 -2.13 -23.58 12.67
C LEU A 351 -2.54 -24.89 13.36
N GLU A 352 -1.70 -25.92 13.29
CA GLU A 352 -1.93 -27.22 13.94
C GLU A 352 -2.00 -27.10 15.47
N GLU A 353 -1.14 -26.27 16.06
CA GLU A 353 -1.07 -26.02 17.50
C GLU A 353 -2.11 -24.98 18.00
N LYS A 354 -3.00 -24.51 17.12
CA LYS A 354 -4.05 -23.52 17.44
C LYS A 354 -3.52 -22.22 18.06
N GLN A 355 -2.36 -21.77 17.59
CA GLN A 355 -1.78 -20.48 18.00
C GLN A 355 -2.54 -19.28 17.39
N PHE A 356 -3.31 -19.52 16.33
CA PHE A 356 -4.21 -18.53 15.74
C PHE A 356 -5.55 -18.51 16.48
N GLN A 357 -5.84 -17.37 17.09
CA GLN A 357 -7.06 -17.12 17.86
C GLN A 357 -7.97 -16.19 17.08
N ILE A 358 -9.28 -16.42 17.20
CA ILE A 358 -10.29 -15.57 16.58
C ILE A 358 -10.76 -14.55 17.61
N TYR A 359 -10.60 -13.29 17.24
CA TYR A 359 -11.21 -12.16 17.92
C TYR A 359 -12.43 -11.73 17.11
N LEU A 360 -13.41 -11.16 17.78
CA LEU A 360 -14.61 -10.62 17.18
C LEU A 360 -14.65 -9.12 17.42
N GLN A 361 -14.93 -8.34 16.38
CA GLN A 361 -15.24 -6.93 16.53
C GLN A 361 -16.75 -6.71 16.32
N PRO A 362 -17.51 -6.35 17.36
CA PRO A 362 -18.96 -6.16 17.22
C PRO A 362 -19.31 -4.96 16.33
N GLN A 363 -20.35 -5.14 15.53
CA GLN A 363 -21.00 -4.14 14.68
C GLN A 363 -22.30 -3.71 15.36
N TYR A 364 -22.48 -2.40 15.51
CA TYR A 364 -23.59 -1.82 16.27
C TYR A 364 -24.57 -1.11 15.36
N LYS A 365 -25.85 -1.15 15.77
CA LYS A 365 -26.85 -0.20 15.29
C LYS A 365 -26.83 1.02 16.22
N HIS A 366 -26.36 2.16 15.72
CA HIS A 366 -26.14 3.36 16.52
C HIS A 366 -27.42 3.84 17.22
N SER A 367 -28.55 3.89 16.50
CA SER A 367 -29.84 4.33 17.04
C SER A 367 -30.34 3.55 18.26
N THR A 368 -30.00 2.27 18.36
CA THR A 368 -30.47 1.40 19.45
C THR A 368 -29.36 1.01 20.42
N GLY A 369 -28.10 1.29 20.09
CA GLY A 369 -26.93 0.84 20.85
C GLY A 369 -26.74 -0.68 20.88
N LYS A 370 -27.40 -1.43 19.99
CA LYS A 370 -27.43 -2.90 20.01
C LYS A 370 -26.40 -3.50 19.08
N ILE A 371 -25.79 -4.61 19.50
CA ILE A 371 -24.95 -5.44 18.62
C ILE A 371 -25.84 -6.17 17.60
N VAL A 372 -25.49 -6.08 16.31
CA VAL A 372 -26.24 -6.74 15.22
C VAL A 372 -25.46 -7.81 14.47
N SER A 373 -24.14 -7.67 14.41
CA SER A 373 -23.21 -8.66 13.84
C SER A 373 -21.82 -8.47 14.46
N ALA A 374 -20.87 -9.32 14.11
CA ALA A 374 -19.46 -9.12 14.47
C ALA A 374 -18.54 -9.59 13.34
N GLU A 375 -17.39 -8.93 13.20
CA GLU A 375 -16.36 -9.33 12.25
C GLU A 375 -15.32 -10.25 12.91
N ALA A 376 -15.02 -11.38 12.27
CA ALA A 376 -13.99 -12.31 12.70
C ALA A 376 -12.60 -11.85 12.24
N LEU A 377 -11.74 -11.59 13.21
CA LEU A 377 -10.40 -11.08 13.01
C LEU A 377 -9.39 -12.04 13.63
N VAL A 378 -8.53 -12.61 12.81
CA VAL A 378 -7.48 -13.52 13.29
C VAL A 378 -6.40 -12.75 14.08
N ARG A 379 -5.90 -13.35 15.15
CA ARG A 379 -4.75 -12.89 15.94
C ARG A 379 -3.80 -14.07 16.14
N TRP A 380 -2.50 -13.83 16.02
CA TRP A 380 -1.52 -14.88 16.27
C TRP A 380 -0.88 -14.69 17.63
N THR A 381 -1.18 -15.60 18.54
CA THR A 381 -0.59 -15.66 19.87
C THR A 381 0.61 -16.61 19.83
N HIS A 382 1.78 -16.07 19.54
CA HIS A 382 3.00 -16.83 19.39
C HIS A 382 3.64 -17.15 20.76
N PRO A 383 4.09 -18.40 21.03
CA PRO A 383 4.63 -18.80 22.34
C PRO A 383 5.80 -17.96 22.85
N THR A 384 6.75 -17.60 21.98
CA THR A 384 7.94 -16.81 22.35
C THR A 384 7.85 -15.33 21.98
N LEU A 385 7.30 -14.99 20.81
CA LEU A 385 7.20 -13.62 20.29
C LEU A 385 5.99 -12.83 20.83
N GLY A 386 5.05 -13.47 21.52
CA GLY A 386 3.82 -12.84 22.01
C GLY A 386 2.80 -12.61 20.90
N SER A 387 1.99 -11.56 21.02
CA SER A 387 0.94 -11.25 20.03
C SER A 387 1.55 -10.63 18.77
N ILE A 388 1.37 -11.31 17.64
CA ILE A 388 1.83 -10.87 16.32
C ILE A 388 0.64 -10.26 15.57
N PRO A 389 0.73 -8.99 15.12
CA PRO A 389 -0.38 -8.34 14.44
C PRO A 389 -0.60 -8.89 13.01
N PRO A 390 -1.85 -8.93 12.51
CA PRO A 390 -2.18 -9.44 11.16
C PRO A 390 -1.38 -8.81 10.03
N SER A 391 -1.11 -7.50 10.11
CA SER A 391 -0.32 -6.77 9.11
C SER A 391 1.09 -7.31 8.92
N ARG A 392 1.60 -8.15 9.83
CA ARG A 392 2.94 -8.76 9.75
C ARG A 392 2.95 -10.15 9.13
N PHE A 393 1.82 -10.86 9.11
CA PHE A 393 1.78 -12.25 8.61
C PHE A 393 0.79 -12.47 7.47
N ILE A 394 -0.33 -11.74 7.42
CA ILE A 394 -1.32 -11.86 6.33
C ILE A 394 -0.69 -11.61 4.95
N PRO A 395 0.12 -10.54 4.73
CA PRO A 395 0.76 -10.33 3.42
C PRO A 395 1.72 -11.46 3.02
N LEU A 396 2.36 -12.11 3.99
CA LEU A 396 3.25 -13.24 3.74
C LEU A 396 2.45 -14.48 3.32
N PHE A 397 1.31 -14.70 3.98
CA PHE A 397 0.41 -15.82 3.69
C PHE A 397 -0.30 -15.66 2.34
N GLU A 398 -0.63 -14.43 1.95
CA GLU A 398 -1.15 -14.13 0.61
C GLU A 398 -0.10 -14.44 -0.45
N LYS A 399 1.15 -14.01 -0.25
CA LYS A 399 2.24 -14.17 -1.20
C LYS A 399 2.62 -15.63 -1.45
N ASN A 400 2.53 -16.49 -0.42
CA ASN A 400 2.87 -17.91 -0.53
C ASN A 400 1.65 -18.84 -0.70
N GLY A 401 0.43 -18.29 -0.68
CA GLY A 401 -0.82 -19.04 -0.83
C GLY A 401 -1.32 -19.75 0.45
N PHE A 402 -0.66 -19.57 1.60
CA PHE A 402 -1.13 -20.12 2.87
C PHE A 402 -2.41 -19.45 3.38
N ILE A 403 -2.74 -18.26 2.87
CA ILE A 403 -3.95 -17.51 3.27
C ILE A 403 -5.23 -18.34 3.10
N SER A 404 -5.35 -19.14 2.05
CA SER A 404 -6.51 -20.02 1.83
C SER A 404 -6.69 -21.09 2.93
N GLN A 405 -5.60 -21.56 3.54
CA GLN A 405 -5.69 -22.50 4.67
C GLN A 405 -6.11 -21.77 5.94
N MET A 406 -5.62 -20.54 6.13
CA MET A 406 -6.02 -19.68 7.24
C MET A 406 -7.50 -19.33 7.16
N ASP A 407 -7.97 -18.91 5.99
CA ASP A 407 -9.36 -18.52 5.77
C ASP A 407 -10.30 -19.68 6.06
N ARG A 408 -9.99 -20.89 5.56
CA ARG A 408 -10.76 -22.11 5.89
C ARG A 408 -10.82 -22.40 7.39
N TYR A 409 -9.71 -22.21 8.11
CA TYR A 409 -9.67 -22.35 9.56
C TYR A 409 -10.56 -21.29 10.26
N VAL A 410 -10.48 -20.03 9.83
CA VAL A 410 -11.29 -18.94 10.37
C VAL A 410 -12.78 -19.17 10.13
N TRP A 411 -13.17 -19.57 8.91
CA TRP A 411 -14.55 -19.89 8.57
C TRP A 411 -15.09 -21.03 9.43
N GLU A 412 -14.29 -22.09 9.63
CA GLU A 412 -14.70 -23.26 10.40
C GLU A 412 -14.90 -22.93 11.88
N GLU A 413 -13.99 -22.18 12.50
CA GLU A 413 -14.12 -21.75 13.88
C GLU A 413 -15.26 -20.73 14.08
N ALA A 414 -15.51 -19.83 13.11
CA ALA A 414 -16.68 -18.95 13.11
C ALA A 414 -17.99 -19.75 13.05
N CYS A 415 -18.05 -20.80 12.21
CA CYS A 415 -19.20 -21.70 12.13
C CYS A 415 -19.44 -22.45 13.44
N LYS A 416 -18.38 -22.97 14.07
CA LYS A 416 -18.45 -23.61 15.40
C LYS A 416 -18.98 -22.66 16.45
N CYS A 417 -18.48 -21.42 16.47
CA CYS A 417 -18.88 -20.39 17.40
C CYS A 417 -20.38 -20.06 17.27
N MET A 418 -20.86 -19.79 16.04
CA MET A 418 -22.28 -19.53 15.78
C MET A 418 -23.16 -20.72 16.13
N ARG A 419 -22.72 -21.95 15.81
CA ARG A 419 -23.46 -23.16 16.19
C ARG A 419 -23.58 -23.29 17.72
N ARG A 420 -22.52 -23.02 18.46
CA ARG A 420 -22.54 -23.01 19.93
C ARG A 420 -23.60 -22.05 20.46
N TRP A 421 -23.60 -20.81 19.97
CA TRP A 421 -24.59 -19.79 20.37
C TRP A 421 -26.03 -20.23 20.07
N MET A 422 -26.29 -20.87 18.93
CA MET A 422 -27.62 -21.38 18.59
C MET A 422 -28.07 -22.52 19.51
N THR A 423 -27.16 -23.38 19.95
CA THR A 423 -27.50 -24.55 20.80
C THR A 423 -27.67 -24.21 22.27
N GLU A 424 -26.90 -23.25 22.80
CA GLU A 424 -26.80 -23.05 24.25
C GLU A 424 -27.96 -22.23 24.84
N LYS A 425 -28.88 -21.67 24.02
CA LYS A 425 -30.07 -20.88 24.45
C LYS A 425 -29.80 -19.74 25.47
N LYS A 426 -28.55 -19.48 25.85
CA LYS A 426 -28.14 -18.42 26.77
C LYS A 426 -28.27 -17.02 26.17
N HIS A 427 -28.24 -16.92 24.84
CA HIS A 427 -28.32 -15.66 24.13
C HIS A 427 -29.61 -15.62 23.31
N SER A 428 -30.49 -14.67 23.63
CA SER A 428 -31.79 -14.48 22.96
C SER A 428 -31.68 -14.00 21.51
N VAL A 429 -30.46 -13.75 21.02
CA VAL A 429 -30.18 -13.17 19.69
C VAL A 429 -29.21 -14.09 18.93
N SER A 430 -29.61 -14.51 17.73
CA SER A 430 -28.72 -15.20 16.79
C SER A 430 -27.80 -14.17 16.13
N LEU A 431 -26.57 -14.03 16.63
CA LEU A 431 -25.58 -13.10 16.09
C LEU A 431 -24.92 -13.67 14.84
N SER A 432 -24.95 -12.93 13.73
CA SER A 432 -24.22 -13.28 12.50
C SER A 432 -22.76 -12.81 12.57
N VAL A 433 -21.86 -13.56 11.95
CA VAL A 433 -20.42 -13.27 11.91
C VAL A 433 -19.96 -13.06 10.48
N SER A 434 -19.23 -11.98 10.23
CA SER A 434 -18.56 -11.74 8.96
C SER A 434 -17.14 -12.30 8.94
N VAL A 435 -16.75 -12.90 7.83
CA VAL A 435 -15.41 -13.49 7.61
C VAL A 435 -14.84 -13.02 6.28
N ASN A 436 -13.53 -12.80 6.27
CA ASN A 436 -12.81 -12.41 5.07
C ASN A 436 -12.68 -13.58 4.08
N ILE A 437 -12.75 -13.25 2.79
CA ILE A 437 -12.43 -14.13 1.66
C ILE A 437 -11.25 -13.53 0.90
N SER A 438 -10.09 -14.20 0.96
CA SER A 438 -8.92 -13.74 0.24
C SER A 438 -9.11 -13.79 -1.28
N ARG A 439 -8.31 -13.01 -2.01
CA ARG A 439 -8.29 -13.07 -3.49
C ARG A 439 -7.95 -14.46 -3.99
N MET A 440 -7.07 -15.18 -3.30
CA MET A 440 -6.66 -16.54 -3.66
C MET A 440 -7.84 -17.52 -3.60
N ASP A 441 -8.76 -17.34 -2.65
CA ASP A 441 -9.94 -18.20 -2.53
C ASP A 441 -10.97 -17.95 -3.63
N ILE A 442 -11.10 -16.71 -4.12
CA ILE A 442 -11.96 -16.39 -5.27
C ILE A 442 -11.49 -17.13 -6.53
N TYR A 443 -10.18 -17.42 -6.62
CA TYR A 443 -9.62 -18.21 -7.70
C TYR A 443 -9.86 -19.72 -7.57
N ASP A 444 -10.25 -20.21 -6.38
CA ASP A 444 -10.55 -21.62 -6.12
C ASP A 444 -11.94 -21.99 -6.65
N THR A 445 -11.98 -22.93 -7.60
CA THR A 445 -13.23 -23.43 -8.19
C THR A 445 -14.12 -24.16 -7.19
N GLU A 446 -13.56 -24.67 -6.08
CA GLU A 446 -14.28 -25.40 -5.03
C GLU A 446 -14.71 -24.53 -3.84
N LEU A 447 -14.37 -23.22 -3.81
CA LEU A 447 -14.71 -22.29 -2.72
C LEU A 447 -16.20 -22.38 -2.35
N CYS A 448 -17.03 -22.27 -3.38
CA CYS A 448 -18.47 -22.32 -3.33
C CYS A 448 -19.01 -23.59 -2.64
N ASN A 449 -18.48 -24.75 -3.01
CA ASN A 449 -18.88 -26.04 -2.42
C ASN A 449 -18.34 -26.18 -1.00
N THR A 450 -17.12 -25.71 -0.76
CA THR A 450 -16.47 -25.73 0.56
C THR A 450 -17.27 -24.97 1.61
N LEU A 451 -17.71 -23.75 1.31
CA LEU A 451 -18.51 -22.93 2.22
C LEU A 451 -19.90 -23.55 2.46
N GLU A 452 -20.56 -24.05 1.41
CA GLU A 452 -21.87 -24.71 1.52
C GLU A 452 -21.79 -25.97 2.39
N ASP A 453 -20.76 -26.79 2.18
CA ASP A 453 -20.51 -27.99 2.98
C ASP A 453 -20.22 -27.65 4.44
N MET A 454 -19.51 -26.54 4.69
CA MET A 454 -19.16 -26.09 6.03
C MET A 454 -20.40 -25.64 6.81
N VAL A 455 -21.22 -24.74 6.25
CA VAL A 455 -22.45 -24.28 6.93
C VAL A 455 -23.44 -25.43 7.12
N ARG A 456 -23.52 -26.36 6.16
CA ARG A 456 -24.34 -27.58 6.27
C ARG A 456 -23.85 -28.50 7.38
N ARG A 457 -22.53 -28.73 7.50
CA ARG A 457 -21.91 -29.57 8.54
C ARG A 457 -22.19 -29.05 9.94
N TYR A 458 -22.12 -27.73 10.13
CA TYR A 458 -22.38 -27.09 11.43
C TYR A 458 -23.85 -26.76 11.65
N GLY A 459 -24.71 -26.93 10.65
CA GLY A 459 -26.16 -26.71 10.75
C GLY A 459 -26.50 -25.25 11.05
N ILE A 460 -25.79 -24.31 10.42
CA ILE A 460 -26.05 -22.87 10.49
C ILE A 460 -26.67 -22.38 9.17
N PRO A 461 -27.60 -21.41 9.20
CA PRO A 461 -28.09 -20.78 7.98
C PRO A 461 -26.96 -20.05 7.23
N PRO A 462 -26.86 -20.17 5.89
CA PRO A 462 -25.85 -19.46 5.10
C PRO A 462 -25.81 -17.95 5.33
N SER A 463 -26.96 -17.33 5.61
CA SER A 463 -27.07 -15.89 5.87
C SER A 463 -26.42 -15.43 7.18
N MET A 464 -26.10 -16.35 8.09
CA MET A 464 -25.39 -16.03 9.34
C MET A 464 -23.88 -15.89 9.15
N LEU A 465 -23.30 -16.57 8.15
CA LEU A 465 -21.91 -16.40 7.77
C LEU A 465 -21.82 -15.36 6.64
N LYS A 466 -21.58 -14.10 7.00
CA LYS A 466 -21.42 -13.02 6.03
C LYS A 466 -20.01 -13.09 5.44
N LEU A 467 -19.87 -12.89 4.13
CA LEU A 467 -18.60 -13.03 3.43
C LEU A 467 -18.10 -11.67 2.97
N GLU A 468 -16.92 -11.28 3.42
CA GLU A 468 -16.28 -10.01 3.09
C GLU A 468 -15.29 -10.20 1.95
N ILE A 469 -15.41 -9.36 0.92
CA ILE A 469 -14.52 -9.36 -0.25
C ILE A 469 -13.99 -7.95 -0.44
N THR A 470 -12.67 -7.82 -0.58
CA THR A 470 -12.04 -6.53 -0.80
C THR A 470 -12.29 -5.97 -2.20
N GLU A 471 -12.42 -4.65 -2.34
CA GLU A 471 -12.59 -3.97 -3.63
C GLU A 471 -11.49 -4.37 -4.64
N SER A 472 -10.27 -4.53 -4.14
CA SER A 472 -9.08 -4.86 -4.93
C SER A 472 -9.16 -6.19 -5.71
N ALA A 473 -10.00 -7.13 -5.27
CA ALA A 473 -10.23 -8.39 -5.97
C ALA A 473 -10.85 -8.18 -7.36
N TYR A 474 -11.59 -7.08 -7.57
CA TYR A 474 -12.24 -6.77 -8.85
C TYR A 474 -11.24 -6.37 -9.94
N VAL A 475 -10.12 -5.73 -9.57
CA VAL A 475 -9.16 -5.16 -10.54
C VAL A 475 -8.41 -6.25 -11.32
N GLU A 476 -8.16 -7.41 -10.72
CA GLU A 476 -7.38 -8.48 -11.35
C GLU A 476 -8.22 -9.32 -12.32
N ASN A 477 -9.40 -9.81 -11.88
CA ASN A 477 -10.27 -10.64 -12.70
C ASN A 477 -11.76 -10.44 -12.35
N PRO A 478 -12.41 -9.41 -12.94
CA PRO A 478 -13.78 -9.05 -12.60
C PRO A 478 -14.79 -10.15 -12.98
N VAL A 479 -14.55 -10.87 -14.08
CA VAL A 479 -15.46 -11.90 -14.58
C VAL A 479 -15.60 -13.06 -13.58
N GLN A 480 -14.46 -13.52 -13.05
CA GLN A 480 -14.45 -14.61 -12.10
C GLN A 480 -15.07 -14.21 -10.76
N LEU A 481 -14.73 -13.01 -10.26
CA LEU A 481 -15.32 -12.49 -9.03
C LEU A 481 -16.85 -12.43 -9.12
N ILE A 482 -17.39 -11.86 -10.20
CA ILE A 482 -18.84 -11.73 -10.40
C ILE A 482 -19.52 -13.11 -10.45
N ASP A 483 -18.93 -14.10 -11.12
CA ASP A 483 -19.50 -15.46 -11.19
C ASP A 483 -19.53 -16.13 -9.79
N VAL A 484 -18.43 -16.03 -9.03
CA VAL A 484 -18.34 -16.58 -7.67
C VAL A 484 -19.34 -15.91 -6.73
N VAL A 485 -19.42 -14.57 -6.73
CA VAL A 485 -20.36 -13.82 -5.90
C VAL A 485 -21.81 -14.23 -6.22
N ASN A 486 -22.17 -14.32 -7.49
CA ASN A 486 -23.51 -14.76 -7.89
C ASN A 486 -23.83 -16.19 -7.42
N LYS A 487 -22.87 -17.10 -7.49
CA LYS A 487 -23.02 -18.48 -7.00
C LYS A 487 -23.18 -18.54 -5.49
N LEU A 488 -22.45 -17.73 -4.73
CA LEU A 488 -22.57 -17.66 -3.26
C LEU A 488 -23.93 -17.07 -2.84
N LYS A 489 -24.37 -15.98 -3.48
CA LYS A 489 -25.70 -15.39 -3.21
C LYS A 489 -26.85 -16.35 -3.51
N LYS A 490 -26.77 -17.10 -4.62
CA LYS A 490 -27.75 -18.15 -4.94
C LYS A 490 -27.87 -19.24 -3.86
N ARG A 491 -26.80 -19.45 -3.07
CA ARG A 491 -26.79 -20.37 -1.93
C ARG A 491 -27.22 -19.73 -0.60
N GLY A 492 -27.57 -18.44 -0.62
CA GLY A 492 -28.10 -17.71 0.55
C GLY A 492 -27.06 -17.02 1.42
N PHE A 493 -25.80 -16.95 0.98
CA PHE A 493 -24.78 -16.13 1.66
C PHE A 493 -25.01 -14.64 1.42
N ILE A 494 -24.71 -13.83 2.43
CA ILE A 494 -24.70 -12.37 2.35
C ILE A 494 -23.29 -11.91 2.01
N ILE A 495 -23.13 -11.09 0.97
CA ILE A 495 -21.83 -10.64 0.49
C ILE A 495 -21.63 -9.17 0.84
N GLN A 496 -20.48 -8.88 1.47
CA GLN A 496 -20.09 -7.54 1.88
C GLN A 496 -18.86 -7.09 1.09
N MET A 497 -18.89 -5.88 0.55
CA MET A 497 -17.72 -5.25 -0.07
C MET A 497 -16.92 -4.53 1.01
N ASP A 498 -15.68 -4.95 1.22
CA ASP A 498 -14.76 -4.38 2.20
C ASP A 498 -13.82 -3.34 1.59
N ASP A 499 -13.30 -2.43 2.42
CA ASP A 499 -12.41 -1.32 2.04
C ASP A 499 -12.94 -0.43 0.89
N PHE A 500 -14.26 -0.24 0.80
CA PHE A 500 -14.87 0.50 -0.32
C PHE A 500 -14.43 1.97 -0.33
N GLY A 501 -13.92 2.43 -1.47
CA GLY A 501 -13.46 3.81 -1.68
C GLY A 501 -11.93 3.96 -1.64
N SER A 502 -11.20 2.93 -1.22
CA SER A 502 -9.73 2.92 -1.25
C SER A 502 -9.14 2.71 -2.65
N GLY A 503 -9.93 2.13 -3.58
CA GLY A 503 -9.50 1.84 -4.95
C GLY A 503 -9.82 2.94 -5.98
N TYR A 504 -9.16 2.88 -7.14
CA TYR A 504 -9.34 3.85 -8.23
C TYR A 504 -10.68 3.73 -8.99
N SER A 505 -11.50 2.70 -8.75
CA SER A 505 -12.70 2.41 -9.56
C SER A 505 -13.90 1.87 -8.76
N SER A 506 -14.08 2.32 -7.50
CA SER A 506 -15.11 1.80 -6.59
C SER A 506 -16.53 1.84 -7.19
N LEU A 507 -16.86 2.83 -8.02
CA LEU A 507 -18.17 2.94 -8.68
C LEU A 507 -18.41 1.87 -9.75
N ASN A 508 -17.38 1.45 -10.49
CA ASN A 508 -17.52 0.37 -11.46
C ASN A 508 -17.69 -0.97 -10.75
N THR A 509 -16.91 -1.20 -9.69
CA THR A 509 -17.06 -2.37 -8.83
C THR A 509 -18.48 -2.45 -8.25
N LEU A 510 -18.99 -1.33 -7.74
CA LEU A 510 -20.34 -1.25 -7.17
C LEU A 510 -21.45 -1.55 -8.20
N LYS A 511 -21.24 -1.13 -9.45
CA LYS A 511 -22.19 -1.36 -10.54
C LYS A 511 -22.25 -2.83 -10.95
N ASP A 512 -21.10 -3.50 -11.04
CA ASP A 512 -21.01 -4.82 -11.67
C ASP A 512 -21.06 -5.98 -10.66
N VAL A 513 -20.55 -5.78 -9.44
CA VAL A 513 -20.49 -6.82 -8.41
C VAL A 513 -21.77 -6.77 -7.57
N PRO A 514 -22.58 -7.85 -7.54
CA PRO A 514 -23.89 -7.82 -6.89
C PRO A 514 -23.76 -8.05 -5.38
N VAL A 515 -23.15 -7.13 -4.64
CA VAL A 515 -23.04 -7.21 -3.17
C VAL A 515 -24.36 -6.88 -2.47
N ASP A 516 -24.44 -7.17 -1.16
CA ASP A 516 -25.59 -6.86 -0.30
C ASP A 516 -25.27 -5.70 0.65
N VAL A 517 -24.01 -5.59 1.08
CA VAL A 517 -23.53 -4.61 2.06
C VAL A 517 -22.25 -3.95 1.57
N ILE A 518 -22.08 -2.66 1.88
CA ILE A 518 -20.84 -1.92 1.68
C ILE A 518 -20.26 -1.55 3.04
N LYS A 519 -18.98 -1.85 3.26
CA LYS A 519 -18.20 -1.39 4.42
C LYS A 519 -17.38 -0.16 4.00
N LEU A 520 -17.62 0.98 4.65
CA LEU A 520 -17.00 2.27 4.35
C LEU A 520 -15.93 2.61 5.38
N ASP A 521 -14.65 2.63 4.99
CA ASP A 521 -13.55 3.04 5.88
C ASP A 521 -13.49 4.58 6.00
N LEU A 522 -13.73 5.10 7.20
CA LEU A 522 -13.62 6.54 7.49
C LEU A 522 -12.21 7.10 7.31
N LYS A 523 -11.15 6.26 7.30
CA LYS A 523 -9.77 6.72 7.03
C LYS A 523 -9.59 7.28 5.63
N PHE A 524 -10.43 6.87 4.67
CA PHE A 524 -10.43 7.46 3.33
C PHE A 524 -10.77 8.97 3.36
N LEU A 525 -11.43 9.45 4.42
CA LEU A 525 -11.97 10.80 4.52
C LEU A 525 -11.36 11.62 5.66
N SER A 526 -10.42 11.05 6.43
CA SER A 526 -9.79 11.68 7.61
C SER A 526 -8.58 12.56 7.30
N GLY A 527 -8.34 12.91 6.03
CA GLY A 527 -7.30 13.87 5.64
C GLY A 527 -7.53 15.26 6.25
N ASP A 528 -6.46 16.07 6.34
CA ASP A 528 -6.32 17.44 6.89
C ASP A 528 -7.28 18.52 6.31
N ASP A 529 -8.40 18.13 5.73
CA ASP A 529 -9.30 19.01 4.99
C ASP A 529 -10.41 19.52 5.90
N ASN A 530 -10.15 20.67 6.54
CA ASN A 530 -11.11 21.55 7.22
C ASN A 530 -12.22 22.10 6.26
N SER A 531 -12.39 21.51 5.08
CA SER A 531 -13.20 22.03 3.96
C SER A 531 -14.55 21.35 3.76
N GLY A 532 -14.98 20.42 4.63
CA GLY A 532 -16.29 19.75 4.55
C GLY A 532 -16.47 18.82 3.34
N LYS A 533 -15.47 18.68 2.48
CA LYS A 533 -15.50 17.81 1.28
C LYS A 533 -15.65 16.34 1.65
N GLY A 534 -14.94 15.87 2.68
CA GLY A 534 -15.02 14.49 3.14
C GLY A 534 -16.45 14.08 3.52
N GLY A 535 -17.15 14.94 4.27
CA GLY A 535 -18.56 14.72 4.61
C GLY A 535 -19.48 14.73 3.38
N THR A 536 -19.25 15.63 2.42
CA THR A 536 -20.05 15.68 1.18
C THR A 536 -19.92 14.39 0.36
N ILE A 537 -18.71 13.84 0.26
CA ILE A 537 -18.45 12.55 -0.41
C ILE A 537 -19.15 11.43 0.34
N LEU A 538 -19.02 11.37 1.67
CA LEU A 538 -19.66 10.34 2.49
C LEU A 538 -21.18 10.33 2.33
N ASN A 539 -21.82 11.50 2.43
CA ASN A 539 -23.26 11.66 2.21
C ASN A 539 -23.68 11.17 0.81
N SER A 540 -22.89 11.50 -0.22
CA SER A 540 -23.17 11.08 -1.59
C SER A 540 -23.09 9.55 -1.76
N VAL A 541 -22.08 8.92 -1.17
CA VAL A 541 -21.90 7.45 -1.22
C VAL A 541 -23.00 6.73 -0.45
N VAL A 542 -23.33 7.19 0.76
CA VAL A 542 -24.42 6.59 1.57
C VAL A 542 -25.75 6.68 0.83
N ARG A 543 -26.07 7.84 0.24
CA ARG A 543 -27.30 8.00 -0.57
C ARG A 543 -27.32 7.11 -1.81
N MET A 544 -26.19 6.96 -2.48
CA MET A 544 -26.08 6.07 -3.63
C MET A 544 -26.32 4.61 -3.24
N ALA A 545 -25.71 4.15 -2.16
CA ALA A 545 -25.92 2.80 -1.64
C ALA A 545 -27.40 2.55 -1.30
N GLN A 546 -28.07 3.52 -0.65
CA GLN A 546 -29.50 3.45 -0.39
C GLN A 546 -30.34 3.34 -1.67
N TRP A 547 -30.02 4.10 -2.73
CA TRP A 547 -30.72 3.99 -4.02
C TRP A 547 -30.52 2.64 -4.70
N LEU A 548 -29.40 1.97 -4.42
CA LEU A 548 -29.11 0.62 -4.90
C LEU A 548 -29.65 -0.47 -3.97
N ASN A 549 -30.38 -0.11 -2.90
CA ASN A 549 -30.86 -1.01 -1.84
C ASN A 549 -29.73 -1.80 -1.17
N LEU A 550 -28.57 -1.18 -0.99
CA LEU A 550 -27.43 -1.74 -0.30
C LEU A 550 -27.38 -1.25 1.15
N GLU A 551 -27.10 -2.16 2.07
CA GLU A 551 -26.84 -1.80 3.45
C GLU A 551 -25.43 -1.20 3.58
N VAL A 552 -25.25 -0.23 4.46
CA VAL A 552 -23.97 0.46 4.65
C VAL A 552 -23.52 0.33 6.09
N ILE A 553 -22.29 -0.16 6.28
CA ILE A 553 -21.61 -0.22 7.57
C ILE A 553 -20.43 0.75 7.51
N ALA A 554 -20.38 1.72 8.41
CA ALA A 554 -19.22 2.62 8.52
C ALA A 554 -18.19 2.06 9.49
N GLU A 555 -16.94 1.98 9.06
CA GLU A 555 -15.81 1.45 9.81
C GLU A 555 -14.86 2.54 10.29
N GLY A 556 -14.14 2.26 11.38
CA GLY A 556 -13.22 3.22 11.97
C GLY A 556 -13.93 4.38 12.68
N VAL A 557 -15.16 4.15 13.19
CA VAL A 557 -15.88 5.15 13.99
C VAL A 557 -15.24 5.25 15.38
N GLU A 558 -14.62 6.39 15.69
CA GLU A 558 -13.87 6.61 16.92
C GLU A 558 -14.55 7.62 17.86
N THR A 559 -15.45 8.47 17.35
CA THR A 559 -16.09 9.55 18.12
C THR A 559 -17.60 9.57 17.96
N ILE A 560 -18.31 10.01 19.01
CA ILE A 560 -19.77 10.16 18.97
C ILE A 560 -20.24 11.17 17.89
N LYS A 561 -19.42 12.19 17.60
CA LYS A 561 -19.68 13.16 16.53
C LYS A 561 -19.74 12.49 15.15
N GLN A 562 -18.80 11.57 14.87
CA GLN A 562 -18.81 10.79 13.63
C GLN A 562 -20.06 9.89 13.55
N ALA A 563 -20.40 9.20 14.64
CA ALA A 563 -21.58 8.32 14.70
C ALA A 563 -22.90 9.09 14.46
N ASN A 564 -23.09 10.23 15.15
CA ASN A 564 -24.26 11.08 14.97
C ASN A 564 -24.36 11.63 13.54
N TYR A 565 -23.23 12.03 12.95
CA TYR A 565 -23.18 12.49 11.56
C TYR A 565 -23.58 11.38 10.57
N LEU A 566 -22.99 10.19 10.71
CA LEU A 566 -23.32 9.02 9.90
C LEU A 566 -24.81 8.68 9.97
N GLN A 567 -25.39 8.70 11.17
CA GLN A 567 -26.83 8.48 11.34
C GLN A 567 -27.66 9.56 10.65
N SER A 568 -27.25 10.84 10.72
CA SER A 568 -27.98 11.95 10.09
C SER A 568 -28.06 11.85 8.56
N ILE A 569 -27.09 11.15 7.93
CA ILE A 569 -27.07 10.88 6.49
C ILE A 569 -27.64 9.48 6.14
N GLY A 570 -28.15 8.76 7.14
CA GLY A 570 -28.83 7.46 6.98
C GLY A 570 -27.92 6.23 7.01
N CYS A 571 -26.72 6.35 7.58
CA CYS A 571 -25.84 5.22 7.90
C CYS A 571 -25.91 4.92 9.41
N ASP A 572 -26.74 3.95 9.80
CA ASP A 572 -26.99 3.62 11.21
C ASP A 572 -26.15 2.44 11.72
N LEU A 573 -25.54 1.66 10.81
CA LEU A 573 -24.64 0.57 11.18
C LEU A 573 -23.21 1.05 11.22
N VAL A 574 -22.54 0.75 12.33
CA VAL A 574 -21.22 1.30 12.65
C VAL A 574 -20.33 0.27 13.33
N GLN A 575 -19.05 0.36 13.02
CA GLN A 575 -17.97 -0.43 13.61
C GLN A 575 -16.79 0.48 13.92
N GLY A 576 -16.22 0.36 15.12
CA GLY A 576 -15.04 1.14 15.49
C GLY A 576 -14.83 1.25 16.99
N TYR A 577 -13.71 1.89 17.35
CA TYR A 577 -13.23 1.96 18.74
C TYR A 577 -14.09 2.82 19.65
N LEU A 578 -15.02 3.62 19.11
CA LEU A 578 -16.06 4.28 19.91
C LEU A 578 -16.86 3.26 20.74
N TYR A 579 -17.16 2.10 20.14
CA TYR A 579 -18.00 1.08 20.75
C TYR A 579 -17.15 -0.04 21.35
N SER A 580 -16.33 -0.67 20.51
CA SER A 580 -15.51 -1.80 20.93
C SER A 580 -14.31 -2.01 20.03
N LYS A 581 -13.20 -2.39 20.66
CA LYS A 581 -12.04 -2.95 19.96
C LYS A 581 -12.35 -4.40 19.59
N PRO A 582 -11.56 -5.02 18.70
CA PRO A 582 -11.58 -6.47 18.56
C PRO A 582 -11.33 -7.14 19.91
N VAL A 583 -12.26 -7.98 20.35
CA VAL A 583 -12.28 -8.65 21.66
C VAL A 583 -12.38 -10.16 21.49
N THR A 584 -12.14 -10.91 22.55
CA THR A 584 -12.28 -12.37 22.52
C THR A 584 -13.76 -12.79 22.40
N ILE A 585 -14.01 -14.02 21.96
CA ILE A 585 -15.37 -14.57 21.85
C ILE A 585 -16.10 -14.50 23.20
N ASP A 586 -15.43 -14.88 24.29
CA ASP A 586 -16.00 -14.85 25.65
C ASP A 586 -16.37 -13.43 26.11
N GLU A 587 -15.65 -12.41 25.64
CA GLU A 587 -15.97 -11.01 25.95
C GLU A 587 -17.21 -10.53 25.19
N VAL A 588 -17.36 -10.90 23.91
CA VAL A 588 -18.59 -10.62 23.14
C VAL A 588 -19.80 -11.31 23.78
N GLU A 589 -19.65 -12.56 24.22
CA GLU A 589 -20.71 -13.29 24.91
C GLU A 589 -21.20 -12.55 26.17
N LYS A 590 -20.27 -12.00 26.97
CA LYS A 590 -20.61 -11.15 28.14
C LYS A 590 -21.31 -9.86 27.73
N MET A 591 -20.90 -9.23 26.64
CA MET A 591 -21.55 -8.02 26.13
C MET A 591 -23.01 -8.31 25.75
N LEU A 592 -23.26 -9.43 25.05
CA LEU A 592 -24.61 -9.87 24.66
C LEU A 592 -25.49 -10.21 25.88
N GLU A 593 -24.92 -10.76 26.95
CA GLU A 593 -25.65 -11.02 28.20
C GLU A 593 -26.07 -9.72 28.90
N SER A 594 -25.20 -8.72 28.93
CA SER A 594 -25.49 -7.42 29.58
C SER A 594 -26.61 -6.63 28.90
N GLU A 595 -26.81 -6.80 27.59
CA GLU A 595 -27.92 -6.17 26.84
C GLU A 595 -29.29 -6.78 27.18
N SER A 596 -29.34 -8.03 27.69
CA SER A 596 -30.59 -8.70 28.04
C SER A 596 -31.21 -8.22 29.37
N ALA A 597 -30.46 -7.46 30.16
CA ALA A 597 -30.90 -6.84 31.40
C ALA A 597 -31.40 -5.40 31.16
N ASP A 598 -32.64 -5.29 30.69
CA ASP A 598 -33.55 -4.14 30.86
C ASP A 598 -32.93 -2.73 30.90
N THR A 599 -31.97 -2.46 30.01
CA THR A 599 -31.37 -1.13 29.90
C THR A 599 -32.20 -0.35 28.89
N LYS A 600 -33.31 0.22 29.36
CA LYS A 600 -33.79 1.50 28.83
C LYS A 600 -32.66 2.50 29.07
N SER A 601 -31.66 2.49 28.20
CA SER A 601 -30.58 3.46 28.26
C SER A 601 -31.20 4.82 28.01
N GLU A 602 -31.23 5.63 29.06
CA GLU A 602 -31.37 7.07 29.01
C GLU A 602 -30.29 7.62 28.07
N TRP A 603 -30.61 7.66 26.77
CA TRP A 603 -29.84 8.43 25.81
C TRP A 603 -30.27 9.89 25.94
N THR A 604 -29.51 10.66 26.71
CA THR A 604 -29.57 12.12 26.71
C THR A 604 -29.24 12.61 25.30
N GLY A 605 -30.25 13.17 24.63
CA GLY A 605 -30.18 13.55 23.23
C GLY A 605 -29.15 14.61 22.90
N MET A 606 -28.56 14.51 21.70
CA MET A 606 -28.00 15.60 20.89
C MET A 606 -27.18 16.67 21.66
N ASP A 607 -25.91 16.38 21.91
CA ASP A 607 -24.87 17.44 21.90
C ASP A 607 -24.51 17.77 20.45
N VAL A 608 -25.46 18.35 19.71
CA VAL A 608 -25.14 19.06 18.46
C VAL A 608 -24.57 20.40 18.88
N ILE A 609 -23.24 20.45 19.06
CA ILE A 609 -22.53 21.72 18.98
C ILE A 609 -22.62 22.14 17.51
N ILE A 610 -23.68 22.87 17.17
CA ILE A 610 -23.72 23.63 15.92
C ILE A 610 -22.49 24.54 15.97
N ASP A 611 -21.63 24.49 14.95
CA ASP A 611 -20.53 25.44 14.83
C ASP A 611 -21.13 26.84 14.91
N SER A 612 -20.83 27.53 16.01
CA SER A 612 -21.43 28.82 16.32
C SER A 612 -21.16 29.80 15.18
N ASN A 613 -20.01 29.71 14.53
CA ASN A 613 -19.64 30.62 13.46
C ASN A 613 -20.47 30.45 12.17
N GLU A 614 -20.92 29.23 11.85
CA GLU A 614 -21.82 29.00 10.69
C GLU A 614 -23.27 29.36 11.00
N PHE A 615 -23.75 29.05 12.22
CA PHE A 615 -25.11 29.39 12.63
C PHE A 615 -25.34 30.89 12.69
N TRP A 616 -24.36 31.64 13.20
CA TRP A 616 -24.41 33.10 13.31
C TRP A 616 -24.09 33.84 12.00
N ASN A 617 -23.72 33.14 10.92
CA ASN A 617 -23.40 33.76 9.63
C ASN A 617 -24.69 34.17 8.88
N PRO A 618 -24.94 35.48 8.64
CA PRO A 618 -26.12 35.95 7.92
C PRO A 618 -26.17 35.44 6.46
N ASN A 619 -25.00 35.14 5.85
CA ASN A 619 -24.86 34.75 4.45
C ASN A 619 -24.92 33.21 4.23
N ALA A 620 -25.14 32.41 5.27
CA ALA A 620 -25.23 30.95 5.14
C ALA A 620 -26.53 30.48 4.46
N GLN A 621 -26.49 29.38 3.70
CA GLN A 621 -27.71 28.73 3.15
C GLN A 621 -28.73 28.36 4.24
N ILE A 622 -28.26 28.13 5.47
CA ILE A 622 -29.08 27.90 6.66
C ILE A 622 -30.02 29.10 6.93
N SER A 623 -29.60 30.33 6.63
CA SER A 623 -30.46 31.52 6.74
C SER A 623 -31.69 31.43 5.83
N LEU A 624 -31.52 30.92 4.60
CA LEU A 624 -32.62 30.76 3.64
C LEU A 624 -33.59 29.66 4.11
N ILE A 625 -33.06 28.55 4.62
CA ILE A 625 -33.87 27.45 5.15
C ILE A 625 -34.67 27.91 6.38
N PHE A 626 -34.02 28.60 7.31
CA PHE A 626 -34.67 29.15 8.50
C PHE A 626 -35.76 30.18 8.14
N GLN A 627 -35.52 31.02 7.12
CA GLN A 627 -36.54 31.94 6.59
C GLN A 627 -37.69 31.23 5.86
N SER A 628 -37.47 30.03 5.32
CA SER A 628 -38.45 29.27 4.56
C SER A 628 -39.33 28.34 5.42
N PHE A 629 -39.18 28.34 6.74
CA PHE A 629 -40.03 27.56 7.63
C PHE A 629 -41.49 28.06 7.61
N LEU A 630 -42.43 27.11 7.51
CA LEU A 630 -43.86 27.38 7.39
C LEU A 630 -44.51 27.94 8.66
N ASN A 631 -43.90 27.69 9.83
CA ASN A 631 -44.37 28.17 11.13
C ASN A 631 -43.48 29.31 11.62
N GLY A 632 -43.97 30.10 12.59
CA GLY A 632 -43.17 31.16 13.18
C GLY A 632 -42.01 30.57 13.97
N ALA A 633 -40.78 30.97 13.68
CA ALA A 633 -39.58 30.44 14.34
C ALA A 633 -38.68 31.58 14.84
N ALA A 634 -38.15 31.42 16.05
CA ALA A 634 -37.22 32.36 16.67
C ALA A 634 -36.13 31.63 17.47
N ILE A 635 -34.98 32.30 17.61
CA ILE A 635 -33.92 31.91 18.53
C ILE A 635 -33.97 32.85 19.72
N ILE A 636 -34.13 32.27 20.90
CA ILE A 636 -34.26 32.99 22.16
C ILE A 636 -33.04 32.72 23.02
N GLU A 637 -32.34 33.77 23.43
CA GLU A 637 -31.27 33.71 24.41
C GLU A 637 -31.80 34.14 25.78
N GLN A 638 -31.50 33.34 26.81
CA GLN A 638 -31.86 33.62 28.19
C GLN A 638 -30.60 33.84 29.02
N SER A 639 -30.50 35.01 29.66
CA SER A 639 -29.40 35.38 30.55
C SER A 639 -29.94 36.18 31.74
N GLY A 640 -29.56 35.80 32.96
CA GLY A 640 -30.00 36.50 34.18
C GLY A 640 -31.53 36.63 34.36
N GLY A 641 -32.31 35.69 33.81
CA GLY A 641 -33.78 35.71 33.85
C GLY A 641 -34.45 36.61 32.80
N GLN A 642 -33.67 37.30 31.95
CA GLN A 642 -34.18 38.03 30.78
C GLN A 642 -34.18 37.13 29.54
N PHE A 643 -35.10 37.41 28.61
CA PHE A 643 -35.26 36.68 27.35
C PHE A 643 -35.08 37.63 26.18
N GLU A 644 -34.12 37.33 25.31
CA GLU A 644 -33.78 38.10 24.13
C GLU A 644 -34.02 37.28 22.85
N CYS A 645 -34.76 37.82 21.90
CA CYS A 645 -34.88 37.26 20.56
C CYS A 645 -33.66 37.66 19.73
N THR A 646 -32.75 36.73 19.46
CA THR A 646 -31.55 37.01 18.66
C THR A 646 -31.80 36.82 17.16
N ARG A 647 -32.71 35.93 16.79
CA ARG A 647 -33.07 35.65 15.39
C ARG A 647 -34.54 35.28 15.23
N ARG A 648 -35.14 35.58 14.08
CA ARG A 648 -36.53 35.23 13.73
C ARG A 648 -36.71 35.04 12.22
N ASN A 649 -37.68 34.23 11.83
CA ASN A 649 -38.11 34.13 10.43
C ASN A 649 -39.28 35.09 10.14
N THR A 650 -39.62 35.25 8.86
CA THR A 650 -40.75 36.10 8.45
C THR A 650 -42.06 35.68 9.10
N GLN A 651 -42.32 34.38 9.21
CA GLN A 651 -43.56 33.87 9.79
C GLN A 651 -43.72 34.22 11.28
N PHE A 652 -42.62 34.30 12.04
CA PHE A 652 -42.67 34.71 13.44
C PHE A 652 -43.22 36.13 13.57
N CYS A 653 -42.78 37.04 12.70
CA CYS A 653 -43.30 38.41 12.64
C CYS A 653 -44.80 38.45 12.32
N GLU A 654 -45.27 37.62 11.40
CA GLU A 654 -46.69 37.57 11.02
C GLU A 654 -47.59 37.02 12.14
N VAL A 655 -47.13 35.96 12.83
CA VAL A 655 -47.85 35.33 13.93
C VAL A 655 -47.93 36.24 15.15
N THR A 656 -46.82 36.92 15.49
CA THR A 656 -46.73 37.84 16.65
C THR A 656 -47.20 39.27 16.36
N ASP A 657 -47.38 39.64 15.09
CA ASP A 657 -47.68 41.00 14.65
C ASP A 657 -46.57 42.03 14.98
N ILE A 658 -45.31 41.56 15.03
CA ILE A 658 -44.12 42.38 15.30
C ILE A 658 -43.44 42.73 13.98
N ASN A 659 -43.30 44.03 13.68
CA ASN A 659 -42.54 44.54 12.52
C ASN A 659 -41.09 44.88 12.89
N GLU A 660 -40.26 45.35 11.94
CA GLU A 660 -38.86 45.67 12.23
C GLU A 660 -38.65 46.75 13.30
N GLU A 661 -39.52 47.75 13.34
CA GLU A 661 -39.42 48.89 14.27
C GLU A 661 -39.79 48.45 15.70
N THR A 662 -40.93 47.78 15.85
CA THR A 662 -41.39 47.21 17.13
C THR A 662 -40.49 46.06 17.61
N PHE A 663 -39.86 45.32 16.70
CA PHE A 663 -38.90 44.29 17.11
C PHE A 663 -37.70 44.89 17.84
N LYS A 664 -37.17 46.04 17.41
CA LYS A 664 -36.05 46.69 18.12
C LYS A 664 -36.42 47.00 19.56
N GLU A 665 -37.68 47.35 19.82
CA GLU A 665 -38.20 47.63 21.15
C GLU A 665 -38.42 46.37 21.99
N TYR A 666 -38.98 45.31 21.39
CA TYR A 666 -39.40 44.09 22.10
C TYR A 666 -38.41 42.93 22.04
N SER A 667 -37.32 43.03 21.28
CA SER A 667 -36.32 41.96 21.15
C SER A 667 -35.76 41.50 22.49
N THR A 668 -35.42 42.42 23.39
CA THR A 668 -34.94 42.15 24.77
C THR A 668 -36.06 42.16 25.83
N ARG A 669 -37.30 42.42 25.40
CA ARG A 669 -38.49 42.60 26.25
C ARG A 669 -39.66 41.72 25.81
N LEU A 670 -39.38 40.54 25.26
CA LEU A 670 -40.41 39.63 24.75
C LEU A 670 -41.48 39.28 25.79
N MET A 671 -41.10 39.18 27.07
CA MET A 671 -42.02 38.92 28.18
C MET A 671 -43.06 40.03 28.41
N ASP A 672 -42.87 41.22 27.85
CA ASP A 672 -43.86 42.30 27.92
C ASP A 672 -45.02 42.08 26.96
N LEU A 673 -44.82 41.26 25.93
CA LEU A 673 -45.84 40.88 24.96
C LEU A 673 -46.67 39.68 25.43
N VAL A 674 -46.24 38.98 26.46
CA VAL A 674 -47.01 37.89 27.10
C VAL A 674 -48.03 38.49 28.06
N TYR A 675 -49.27 38.00 28.02
CA TYR A 675 -50.33 38.43 28.92
C TYR A 675 -49.95 38.20 30.39
N SER A 676 -50.39 39.09 31.30
CA SER A 676 -49.92 39.14 32.70
C SER A 676 -49.95 37.80 33.42
N ASP A 677 -51.06 37.07 33.30
CA ASP A 677 -51.27 35.82 34.03
C ASP A 677 -50.47 34.65 33.44
N ASP A 678 -50.00 34.78 32.20
CA ASP A 678 -49.28 33.72 31.49
C ASP A 678 -47.76 33.89 31.60
N LYS A 679 -47.26 34.99 32.19
CA LYS A 679 -45.81 35.27 32.31
C LYS A 679 -45.07 34.24 33.14
N GLU A 680 -45.65 33.79 34.26
CA GLU A 680 -45.03 32.76 35.10
C GLU A 680 -45.01 31.40 34.39
N LYS A 681 -46.11 31.04 33.74
CA LYS A 681 -46.23 29.84 32.90
C LYS A 681 -45.15 29.78 31.80
N ILE A 682 -44.83 30.91 31.17
CA ILE A 682 -43.76 30.97 30.16
C ILE A 682 -42.36 30.82 30.77
N ARG A 683 -42.12 31.34 31.98
CA ARG A 683 -40.84 31.13 32.67
C ARG A 683 -40.63 29.66 33.02
N ASP A 684 -41.67 29.02 33.54
CA ASP A 684 -41.63 27.59 33.87
C ASP A 684 -41.45 26.74 32.61
N PHE A 685 -42.09 27.12 31.50
CA PHE A 685 -41.93 26.48 30.20
C PHE A 685 -40.47 26.44 29.73
N PHE A 686 -39.77 27.58 29.75
CA PHE A 686 -38.34 27.62 29.39
C PHE A 686 -37.45 26.95 30.42
N ALA A 687 -37.77 27.04 31.72
CA ALA A 687 -37.03 26.34 32.77
C ALA A 687 -37.14 24.82 32.62
N GLU A 688 -38.32 24.31 32.28
CA GLU A 688 -38.56 22.89 32.05
C GLU A 688 -37.85 22.41 30.78
N ALA A 689 -37.89 23.18 29.69
CA ALA A 689 -37.11 22.86 28.50
C ALA A 689 -35.59 22.85 28.77
N ALA A 690 -35.11 23.77 29.62
CA ALA A 690 -33.71 23.81 30.03
C ALA A 690 -33.33 22.61 30.91
N LYS A 691 -34.27 22.09 31.70
CA LYS A 691 -34.07 20.95 32.59
C LYS A 691 -34.15 19.61 31.87
N THR A 692 -35.15 19.44 31.00
CA THR A 692 -35.46 18.17 30.32
C THR A 692 -34.67 17.97 29.03
N GLN A 693 -34.23 19.06 28.37
CA GLN A 693 -33.55 19.05 27.06
C GLN A 693 -34.38 18.42 25.91
N THR A 694 -35.66 18.13 26.16
CA THR A 694 -36.62 17.63 25.17
C THR A 694 -37.50 18.76 24.66
N GLU A 695 -38.36 18.47 23.68
CA GLU A 695 -39.39 19.41 23.26
C GLU A 695 -40.39 19.65 24.40
N THR A 696 -40.60 20.91 24.74
CA THR A 696 -41.64 21.35 25.67
C THR A 696 -42.68 22.14 24.89
N VAL A 697 -43.96 21.97 25.24
CA VAL A 697 -45.09 22.67 24.61
C VAL A 697 -45.85 23.50 25.64
N CYS A 698 -46.24 24.72 25.27
CA CYS A 698 -47.05 25.59 26.12
C CYS A 698 -47.98 26.46 25.26
N GLU A 699 -49.19 26.72 25.74
CA GLU A 699 -50.10 27.69 25.13
C GLU A 699 -50.16 28.95 25.98
N CYS A 700 -50.06 30.12 25.36
CA CYS A 700 -50.13 31.39 26.05
C CYS A 700 -50.87 32.45 25.24
N ARG A 701 -51.29 33.48 25.96
CA ARG A 701 -51.89 34.69 25.41
C ARG A 701 -50.81 35.72 25.11
N PHE A 702 -50.84 36.23 23.89
CA PHE A 702 -49.88 37.19 23.37
C PHE A 702 -50.60 38.47 22.93
N LEU A 703 -50.02 39.62 23.29
CA LEU A 703 -50.51 40.95 22.96
C LEU A 703 -49.94 41.36 21.60
N ALA A 704 -50.80 41.59 20.60
CA ALA A 704 -50.40 42.03 19.28
C ALA A 704 -50.06 43.54 19.27
N PRO A 705 -48.79 43.96 19.09
CA PRO A 705 -48.38 45.35 19.26
C PRO A 705 -48.94 46.30 18.19
N LYS A 706 -49.06 45.80 16.95
CA LYS A 706 -49.46 46.59 15.78
C LYS A 706 -50.95 46.88 15.69
N HIS A 707 -51.77 46.02 16.32
CA HIS A 707 -53.23 46.09 16.25
C HIS A 707 -53.84 45.72 17.61
N PRO A 708 -53.73 46.60 18.63
CA PRO A 708 -54.30 46.34 19.96
C PRO A 708 -55.81 46.13 19.92
N GLU A 709 -56.51 46.67 18.90
CA GLU A 709 -57.94 46.43 18.66
C GLU A 709 -58.28 45.01 18.13
N ARG A 710 -57.31 44.20 17.67
CA ARG A 710 -57.54 42.82 17.21
C ARG A 710 -57.55 41.78 18.34
N GLY A 711 -57.41 42.21 19.58
CA GLY A 711 -57.52 41.37 20.77
C GLY A 711 -56.33 40.44 21.02
N ILE A 712 -56.45 39.66 22.09
CA ILE A 712 -55.45 38.69 22.55
C ILE A 712 -55.31 37.56 21.51
N ARG A 713 -54.08 37.23 21.13
CA ARG A 713 -53.79 36.03 20.33
C ARG A 713 -53.45 34.85 21.24
N TYR A 714 -53.96 33.69 20.90
CA TYR A 714 -53.57 32.44 21.56
C TYR A 714 -52.49 31.78 20.70
N LEU A 715 -51.31 31.64 21.28
CA LEU A 715 -50.15 31.05 20.63
C LEU A 715 -49.83 29.72 21.29
N ARG A 716 -49.62 28.69 20.47
CA ARG A 716 -48.98 27.45 20.90
C ARG A 716 -47.49 27.59 20.63
N LEU A 717 -46.69 27.39 21.66
CA LEU A 717 -45.24 27.52 21.66
C LEU A 717 -44.62 26.14 21.82
N HIS A 718 -43.66 25.84 20.96
CA HIS A 718 -42.81 24.66 21.01
C HIS A 718 -41.37 25.12 21.23
N THR A 719 -40.70 24.64 22.26
CA THR A 719 -39.32 25.04 22.54
C THR A 719 -38.42 23.86 22.84
N ARG A 720 -37.14 24.02 22.50
CA ARG A 720 -36.07 23.09 22.89
C ARG A 720 -34.78 23.87 23.15
N LEU A 721 -34.03 23.47 24.18
CA LEU A 721 -32.68 23.98 24.42
C LEU A 721 -31.73 23.50 23.31
N ILE A 722 -31.04 24.42 22.65
CA ILE A 722 -30.09 24.12 21.57
C ILE A 722 -28.63 24.44 21.92
N ALA A 723 -28.38 25.31 22.91
CA ALA A 723 -27.04 25.52 23.47
C ALA A 723 -27.09 26.04 24.91
N ARG A 724 -26.04 25.77 25.69
CA ARG A 724 -25.86 26.29 27.07
C ARG A 724 -24.42 26.75 27.29
N SER A 725 -24.26 27.87 27.99
CA SER A 725 -22.99 28.35 28.56
C SER A 725 -23.14 28.59 30.06
N GLU A 726 -22.05 28.96 30.75
CA GLU A 726 -22.07 29.25 32.19
C GLU A 726 -23.09 30.33 32.60
N THR A 727 -23.47 31.21 31.67
CA THR A 727 -24.38 32.35 31.95
C THR A 727 -25.59 32.43 31.03
N ARG A 728 -25.66 31.61 29.96
CA ARG A 728 -26.68 31.75 28.90
C ARG A 728 -27.28 30.41 28.50
N ASN A 729 -28.59 30.39 28.27
CA ASN A 729 -29.28 29.29 27.58
C ASN A 729 -29.78 29.82 26.22
N VAL A 730 -29.63 29.03 25.16
CA VAL A 730 -30.15 29.35 23.83
C VAL A 730 -31.20 28.33 23.46
N PHE A 731 -32.38 28.82 23.07
CA PHE A 731 -33.55 28.01 22.72
C PHE A 731 -33.96 28.23 21.28
N TYR A 732 -34.42 27.16 20.62
CA TYR A 732 -35.23 27.25 19.41
C TYR A 732 -36.69 27.29 19.81
N LEU A 733 -37.42 28.32 19.35
CA LEU A 733 -38.84 28.54 19.63
C LEU A 733 -39.62 28.48 18.31
N ALA A 734 -40.58 27.56 18.21
CA ALA A 734 -41.59 27.53 17.16
C ALA A 734 -42.94 28.01 17.73
N ILE A 735 -43.69 28.79 16.96
CA ILE A 735 -44.96 29.38 17.36
C ILE A 735 -46.04 29.17 16.31
N ASP A 736 -47.23 28.82 16.78
CA ASP A 736 -48.43 28.62 15.97
C ASP A 736 -49.59 29.45 16.51
N ASN A 737 -50.36 30.07 15.60
CA ASN A 737 -51.53 30.86 15.98
C ASN A 737 -52.77 29.96 16.08
N VAL A 738 -53.15 29.62 17.31
CA VAL A 738 -54.32 28.76 17.62
C VAL A 738 -55.56 29.56 18.03
N THR A 739 -55.55 30.88 17.83
CA THR A 739 -56.66 31.78 18.23
C THR A 739 -58.03 31.32 17.72
N ARG A 740 -58.12 30.84 16.46
CA ARG A 740 -59.38 30.35 15.90
C ARG A 740 -59.85 29.04 16.53
N GLU A 741 -58.92 28.13 16.82
CA GLU A 741 -59.22 26.85 17.47
C GLU A 741 -59.76 27.08 18.88
N GLU A 742 -59.08 27.93 19.66
CA GLU A 742 -59.50 28.32 21.01
C GLU A 742 -60.87 29.02 21.02
N GLN A 743 -61.12 29.93 20.07
CA GLN A 743 -62.42 30.58 19.94
C GLN A 743 -63.53 29.56 19.62
N GLN A 744 -63.27 28.60 18.73
CA GLN A 744 -64.24 27.57 18.37
C GLN A 744 -64.52 26.60 19.53
N GLN A 745 -63.49 26.20 20.27
CA GLN A 745 -63.65 25.34 21.45
C GLN A 745 -64.50 26.03 22.53
N ARG A 746 -64.30 27.33 22.76
CA ARG A 746 -65.13 28.10 23.68
C ARG A 746 -66.59 28.16 23.25
N ILE A 747 -66.85 28.44 21.98
CA ILE A 747 -68.22 28.44 21.43
C ILE A 747 -68.87 27.07 21.63
N ASN A 748 -68.15 25.99 21.36
CA ASN A 748 -68.66 24.63 21.54
C ASN A 748 -68.91 24.30 23.03
N ALA A 749 -68.04 24.75 23.93
CA ALA A 749 -68.19 24.56 25.37
C ALA A 749 -69.41 25.31 25.93
N GLU A 750 -69.61 26.56 25.51
CA GLU A 750 -70.79 27.36 25.87
C GLU A 750 -72.09 26.73 25.34
N GLN A 751 -72.08 26.23 24.10
CA GLN A 751 -73.21 25.49 23.53
C GLN A 751 -73.50 24.19 24.29
N ALA A 752 -72.46 23.44 24.67
CA ALA A 752 -72.62 22.22 25.45
C ALA A 752 -73.18 22.49 26.85
N GLU A 753 -72.75 23.58 27.51
CA GLU A 753 -73.30 23.97 28.81
C GLU A 753 -74.75 24.44 28.70
N ALA A 754 -75.10 25.18 27.64
CA ALA A 754 -76.49 25.58 27.37
C ALA A 754 -77.40 24.36 27.13
N LEU A 755 -76.95 23.37 26.34
CA LEU A 755 -77.64 22.10 26.12
C LEU A 755 -77.83 21.33 27.44
N LYS A 756 -76.81 21.29 28.28
CA LYS A 756 -76.88 20.61 29.60
C LYS A 756 -77.91 21.28 30.52
N LYS A 757 -77.95 22.62 30.57
CA LYS A 757 -78.96 23.37 31.33
C LYS A 757 -80.38 23.12 30.79
N HIS A 758 -80.53 23.05 29.47
CA HIS A 758 -81.81 22.76 28.83
C HIS A 758 -82.29 21.32 29.14
N ALA A 759 -81.40 20.33 29.07
CA ALA A 759 -81.73 18.94 29.43
C ALA A 759 -82.12 18.81 30.91
N GLN A 760 -81.40 19.47 31.82
CA GLN A 760 -81.76 19.51 33.25
C GLN A 760 -83.11 20.17 33.49
N PHE A 761 -83.44 21.24 32.75
CA PHE A 761 -84.74 21.87 32.80
C PHE A 761 -85.85 20.91 32.36
N ILE A 762 -85.71 20.24 31.21
CA ILE A 762 -86.68 19.25 30.72
C ILE A 762 -86.88 18.12 31.74
N GLN A 763 -85.79 17.57 32.27
CA GLN A 763 -85.85 16.50 33.27
C GLN A 763 -86.54 16.94 34.57
N THR A 764 -86.36 18.21 34.96
CA THR A 764 -87.07 18.80 36.10
C THR A 764 -88.56 18.93 35.81
N VAL A 765 -88.95 19.40 34.62
CA VAL A 765 -90.35 19.47 34.19
C VAL A 765 -91.00 18.09 34.18
N TYR A 766 -90.33 17.08 33.61
CA TYR A 766 -90.84 15.72 33.53
C TYR A 766 -91.04 15.04 34.88
N SER A 767 -90.23 15.39 35.87
CA SER A 767 -90.31 14.83 37.23
C SER A 767 -91.25 15.59 38.18
N SER A 768 -91.50 16.88 37.92
CA SER A 768 -92.29 17.74 38.80
C SER A 768 -93.74 17.94 38.37
N VAL A 769 -94.06 17.68 37.09
CA VAL A 769 -95.43 17.79 36.58
C VAL A 769 -96.16 16.44 36.78
N PRO A 770 -97.28 16.41 37.51
CA PRO A 770 -98.03 15.17 37.80
C PRO A 770 -98.86 14.65 36.63
N TYR A 771 -98.76 15.27 35.45
CA TYR A 771 -99.51 14.95 34.23
C TYR A 771 -98.58 14.46 33.13
N GLY A 772 -99.16 13.89 32.07
CA GLY A 772 -98.41 13.52 30.87
C GLY A 772 -97.83 14.75 30.17
N VAL A 773 -96.51 14.77 29.99
CA VAL A 773 -95.80 15.81 29.24
C VAL A 773 -95.05 15.16 28.08
N ALA A 774 -95.25 15.67 26.87
CA ALA A 774 -94.52 15.26 25.67
C ALA A 774 -93.92 16.49 24.99
N GLN A 775 -92.73 16.34 24.42
CA GLN A 775 -92.03 17.36 23.65
C GLN A 775 -92.10 17.02 22.17
N PHE A 776 -92.50 17.99 21.35
CA PHE A 776 -92.63 17.82 19.90
C PHE A 776 -91.67 18.74 19.14
N THR A 777 -91.25 18.33 17.93
CA THR A 777 -90.58 19.23 16.98
C THR A 777 -91.58 20.25 16.44
N CYS A 778 -91.17 21.51 16.34
CA CYS A 778 -91.97 22.56 15.71
C CYS A 778 -91.66 22.59 14.20
N THR A 779 -92.08 21.55 13.49
CA THR A 779 -91.93 21.36 12.04
C THR A 779 -93.31 21.12 11.41
N ASP A 780 -93.43 21.26 10.08
CA ASP A 780 -94.71 21.07 9.35
C ASP A 780 -95.38 19.70 9.64
N LYS A 781 -94.61 18.73 10.11
CA LYS A 781 -95.09 17.50 10.76
C LYS A 781 -94.49 17.43 12.17
N PRO A 782 -95.28 17.59 13.25
CA PRO A 782 -94.75 17.51 14.61
C PRO A 782 -94.41 16.06 14.95
N ILE A 783 -93.17 15.82 15.38
CA ILE A 783 -92.71 14.51 15.84
C ILE A 783 -92.46 14.59 17.34
N CYS A 784 -93.00 13.64 18.11
CA CYS A 784 -92.71 13.53 19.53
C CYS A 784 -91.24 13.11 19.72
N VAL A 785 -90.43 13.99 20.30
CA VAL A 785 -89.00 13.80 20.53
C VAL A 785 -88.75 13.11 21.87
N ASP A 786 -89.54 13.47 22.89
CA ASP A 786 -89.41 12.91 24.23
C ASP A 786 -90.73 13.03 25.01
N CYS A 787 -90.93 12.20 26.03
CA CYS A 787 -92.10 12.26 26.90
C CYS A 787 -91.83 11.67 28.29
N ASN A 788 -92.57 12.15 29.31
CA ASN A 788 -92.46 11.60 30.66
C ASN A 788 -93.29 10.32 30.83
N GLU A 789 -93.03 9.58 31.91
CA GLU A 789 -93.67 8.29 32.18
C GLU A 789 -95.20 8.36 32.27
N ALA A 790 -95.72 9.47 32.82
CA ALA A 790 -97.15 9.69 32.88
C ALA A 790 -97.78 9.79 31.48
N CYS A 791 -97.06 10.32 30.49
CA CYS A 791 -97.59 10.56 29.14
C CYS A 791 -97.91 9.26 28.39
N PHE A 792 -96.94 8.33 28.32
CA PHE A 792 -97.16 7.07 27.62
C PHE A 792 -98.10 6.13 28.40
N LYS A 793 -98.07 6.18 29.75
CA LYS A 793 -99.00 5.40 30.59
C LYS A 793 -100.45 5.87 30.45
N LEU A 794 -100.70 7.17 30.43
CA LEU A 794 -102.05 7.72 30.22
C LEU A 794 -102.59 7.36 28.83
N SER A 795 -101.71 7.26 27.85
CA SER A 795 -102.06 6.93 26.46
C SER A 795 -102.14 5.42 26.19
N GLY A 796 -101.86 4.56 27.19
CA GLY A 796 -101.99 3.11 27.09
C GLY A 796 -100.79 2.36 26.49
N TYR A 797 -99.64 3.03 26.31
CA TYR A 797 -98.41 2.43 25.76
C TYR A 797 -97.47 1.94 26.88
N MET A 798 -96.65 0.93 26.60
CA MET A 798 -95.82 0.28 27.62
C MET A 798 -94.54 1.07 27.93
N ASN A 799 -94.04 1.84 26.97
CA ASN A 799 -92.82 2.63 27.10
C ASN A 799 -92.83 3.86 26.18
N ALA A 800 -91.87 4.76 26.41
CA ALA A 800 -91.76 6.01 25.66
C ALA A 800 -91.45 5.80 24.16
N GLU A 801 -90.75 4.74 23.77
CA GLU A 801 -90.43 4.48 22.36
C GLU A 801 -91.68 4.07 21.57
N GLU A 802 -92.50 3.16 22.12
CA GLU A 802 -93.78 2.78 21.50
C GLU A 802 -94.71 3.98 21.31
N PHE A 803 -94.77 4.87 22.31
CA PHE A 803 -95.57 6.09 22.20
C PHE A 803 -95.04 7.04 21.11
N LYS A 804 -93.71 7.26 21.05
CA LYS A 804 -93.08 8.11 20.03
C LYS A 804 -93.28 7.56 18.62
N GLU A 805 -93.14 6.24 18.42
CA GLU A 805 -93.35 5.58 17.13
C GLU A 805 -94.82 5.64 16.67
N SER A 806 -95.77 5.55 17.60
CA SER A 806 -97.21 5.67 17.29
C SER A 806 -97.60 7.04 16.73
N ILE A 807 -96.90 8.09 17.16
CA ILE A 807 -97.12 9.47 16.70
C ILE A 807 -96.35 9.75 15.39
N ALA A 808 -95.21 9.10 15.16
CA ALA A 808 -94.38 9.32 13.99
C ALA A 808 -94.89 8.62 12.71
N THR A 809 -95.80 7.64 12.83
CA THR A 809 -96.31 6.87 11.69
C THR A 809 -97.54 7.55 11.08
N GLU A 810 -97.40 7.98 9.82
CA GLU A 810 -98.45 8.55 8.98
C GLU A 810 -99.65 7.59 8.85
N ASN A 811 -100.66 7.77 9.72
CA ASN A 811 -102.10 7.57 9.49
C ASN A 811 -102.85 8.07 10.74
N GLY A 812 -103.23 9.33 10.71
CA GLY A 812 -103.83 10.07 11.84
C GLY A 812 -105.26 9.66 12.18
N ASP A 813 -105.46 8.48 12.75
CA ASP A 813 -106.77 8.07 13.27
C ASP A 813 -106.74 7.30 14.60
N ASN A 814 -105.59 7.14 15.28
CA ASN A 814 -105.54 6.34 16.52
C ASN A 814 -104.68 6.86 17.68
N VAL A 815 -104.34 8.15 17.71
CA VAL A 815 -104.02 8.82 18.98
C VAL A 815 -105.07 9.91 19.19
N ALA A 816 -106.08 9.60 19.99
CA ALA A 816 -107.12 10.55 20.38
C ALA A 816 -106.51 11.66 21.26
N ILE A 817 -105.92 12.66 20.61
CA ILE A 817 -105.74 13.98 21.21
C ILE A 817 -107.08 14.67 21.02
N HIS A 818 -107.90 14.66 22.09
CA HIS A 818 -109.18 15.36 22.11
C HIS A 818 -108.94 16.86 21.88
N GLU A 819 -109.69 17.50 20.97
CA GLU A 819 -109.53 18.89 20.52
C GLU A 819 -109.97 19.97 21.54
N ASP A 820 -110.04 19.67 22.83
CA ASP A 820 -110.43 20.63 23.88
C ASP A 820 -109.26 21.37 24.52
#